data_AF-A0A1I4EE58-F1
#
_entry.id   AF-A0A1I4EE58-F1
#
_cell.length_a   1.000
_cell.length_b   1.000
_cell.length_c   1.000
_cell.angle_alpha   90.00
_cell.angle_beta   90.00
_cell.angle_gamma   90.00
#
_symmetry.space_group_name_H-M   'P 1'
#
loop_
_entity.id
_entity.type
_entity.pdbx_description
1 polymer ?
#
loop_
_entity_poly.entity_id
_entity_poly.type
_entity_poly.pdbx_seq_one_letter_code
_entity_poly.pdbx_strand_id
1 'polypeptide(L)'
;MSIHAALTHRTTYSYDRLVGMSPQLIRLRPAPHCRTPILSYSLDIQPKPHFLNWVQDPQGNFIARVVFPERVRKFEVTVDLLADMATINPFDFFVEPQAEVFPFEYDPVLAQELAPFRRVEAAGPLLDAYLKDIPRSAPNTVNYLVDLNQKLSTEIGYIVRMEPGVWTPEEVLSNRKGSCRDSGWLLVQILRHLGFAARFVSGYLIQLVPDVKSVTGPVGTSVDFTDLHAWCEVYVPGAGWIGLDPTSGLLAGEGHIPLAATPEPASAAPITGGVDKAETEFGFFMEVRRVEETPRVTKPYTEEAWARIAALGEQVDQALVAGDVRLTVGGEPTFVAEADRDAPEWNTEALGPTKRAYAGRLLRRLQPLWAPGAALTYAQGKWYPGEQLPRWGLYCHWRADGQPVWTDPALLASDDDKGDATAQDAAEFATILAGHLGIDPTLRIPAHEDIDYYLWREKKLPANVVAEDAKLRDPMERARLARLFGQGLNEEVGSVLPLRRRGDGEARAWESGKWALREGELFLIPGDSPIGFRLPLDSLPWASEEAIEAEPDPDPFTRREPLRPRRELPEGRARIVEQTLPVPGREEPGVVRTALCVEARRGLIHCFLPPLTLADDWLDLVAAIEATARDTGRKVFLEGYLAPSDPRLLNFSVTPDPGVIEVNIHPASDWQDLATRTEQLYEEARQVGLDSQKFMLDGRHVGTGGGNHMVMGAAEVADSPFLRRPDLLKSLVGFWHNHPSLSYLFSGMFIGPTSQHPRVDEARGDAVHELETALAQVPPPGVDTPPWMVDRIFRNLLVDMTGNTHRTEFCIDKMYDPSGPSGRRGLVEFRGFEMPPHWRMSLAQQVLLRSLVAGFWQRPYERKLIKWGTRLHDDFMLEHYCRQDFGDVLAELSGLGFRLDPAWFAPHFEFRFPRVGAIAVRGMELELCNALEPWHVLGEEAAAGGTTRYVDSSVERLQARVTGWVEERFTLSCNGVAVPLQPTGTEGEYVAGVRFKAWDPPSALHPTVRAQAPLTFDVYDGWTGRSLGGCTHHVAHPGGRNYQTFPVNANEAEARRRALFLPMGHTPGPMAPPRVVTSRATPRTLDLRRAS
;
A
#
# COMPACT_ATOMS: atom_id res chain seq x y z
N MET A 1 0.40 16.71 -7.10
CA MET A 1 0.66 18.17 -7.01
C MET A 1 1.95 18.41 -6.24
N SER A 2 2.67 19.49 -6.52
CA SER A 2 4.02 19.74 -5.99
C SER A 2 4.09 20.80 -4.91
N ILE A 3 5.16 20.77 -4.13
CA ILE A 3 5.51 21.81 -3.17
C ILE A 3 6.10 23.00 -3.93
N HIS A 4 5.66 24.22 -3.61
CA HIS A 4 6.36 25.42 -4.06
C HIS A 4 7.35 25.87 -2.98
N ALA A 5 8.64 25.88 -3.33
CA ALA A 5 9.72 26.29 -2.44
C ALA A 5 10.27 27.66 -2.85
N ALA A 6 10.19 28.63 -1.94
CA ALA A 6 10.89 29.90 -2.08
C ALA A 6 12.32 29.76 -1.58
N LEU A 7 13.28 30.20 -2.38
CA LEU A 7 14.68 30.29 -2.04
C LEU A 7 15.09 31.77 -2.05
N THR A 8 15.70 32.20 -0.94
CA THR A 8 16.35 33.52 -0.86
C THR A 8 17.85 33.31 -0.67
N HIS A 9 18.65 33.86 -1.56
CA HIS A 9 20.11 33.84 -1.50
C HIS A 9 20.62 35.28 -1.44
N ARG A 10 21.43 35.60 -0.43
CA ARG A 10 22.14 36.87 -0.32
C ARG A 10 23.64 36.66 -0.14
N THR A 11 24.42 37.24 -1.06
CA THR A 11 25.87 37.36 -0.95
C THR A 11 26.25 38.82 -0.71
N THR A 12 27.11 39.07 0.28
CA THR A 12 27.58 40.39 0.68
C THR A 12 29.10 40.43 0.72
N TYR A 13 29.68 41.45 0.09
CA TYR A 13 31.08 41.81 0.21
C TYR A 13 31.17 43.19 0.88
N SER A 14 31.82 43.27 2.04
CA SER A 14 32.08 44.54 2.73
C SER A 14 33.57 44.83 2.69
N TYR A 15 33.93 46.01 2.21
CA TYR A 15 35.32 46.42 2.03
C TYR A 15 35.75 47.38 3.13
N ASP A 16 36.99 47.27 3.60
CA ASP A 16 37.58 48.17 4.59
C ASP A 16 37.69 49.64 4.10
N ARG A 17 37.61 49.84 2.78
CA ARG A 17 37.75 51.13 2.09
C ARG A 17 36.83 51.23 0.87
N LEU A 18 36.76 52.42 0.26
CA LEU A 18 36.07 52.63 -1.01
C LEU A 18 36.88 52.04 -2.18
N VAL A 19 36.32 51.04 -2.86
CA VAL A 19 36.97 50.32 -3.96
C VAL A 19 36.33 50.66 -5.30
N GLY A 20 37.14 50.81 -6.34
CA GLY A 20 36.68 50.68 -7.71
C GLY A 20 36.39 49.21 -8.02
N MET A 21 35.32 48.96 -8.78
CA MET A 21 34.98 47.62 -9.25
C MET A 21 34.99 47.61 -10.77
N SER A 22 35.66 46.62 -11.35
CA SER A 22 35.48 46.30 -12.76
C SER A 22 34.09 45.66 -12.96
N PRO A 23 33.64 45.43 -14.21
CA PRO A 23 32.37 44.77 -14.45
C PRO A 23 32.25 43.45 -13.68
N GLN A 24 31.23 43.36 -12.84
CA GLN A 24 30.90 42.14 -12.09
C GLN A 24 29.98 41.27 -12.96
N LEU A 25 30.27 39.98 -13.03
CA LEU A 25 29.45 38.99 -13.73
C LEU A 25 28.76 38.11 -12.69
N ILE A 26 27.44 38.12 -12.68
CA ILE A 26 26.60 37.37 -11.73
C ILE A 26 25.87 36.27 -12.49
N ARG A 27 26.04 35.01 -12.05
CA ARG A 27 25.48 33.79 -12.63
C ARG A 27 24.52 33.11 -11.66
N LEU A 28 23.59 33.89 -11.11
CA LEU A 28 22.64 33.43 -10.09
C LEU A 28 21.21 33.28 -10.60
N ARG A 29 21.02 33.34 -11.91
CA ARG A 29 19.74 33.05 -12.58
C ARG A 29 19.73 31.60 -13.07
N PRO A 30 18.65 30.82 -12.82
CA PRO A 30 18.51 29.48 -13.36
C PRO A 30 18.72 29.41 -14.88
N ALA A 31 19.48 28.42 -15.31
CA ALA A 31 19.86 28.24 -16.70
C ALA A 31 18.65 27.88 -17.58
N PRO A 32 18.64 28.19 -18.89
CA PRO A 32 17.52 27.89 -19.78
C PRO A 32 17.12 26.41 -19.86
N HIS A 33 18.05 25.51 -19.55
CA HIS A 33 17.85 24.06 -19.58
C HIS A 33 17.47 23.48 -18.20
N CYS A 34 17.19 24.32 -17.20
CA CYS A 34 16.68 23.88 -15.91
C CYS A 34 15.37 23.12 -16.09
N ARG A 35 15.31 21.87 -15.59
CA ARG A 35 14.11 21.02 -15.67
C ARG A 35 13.06 21.42 -14.64
N THR A 36 13.50 21.93 -13.48
CA THR A 36 12.63 22.42 -12.41
C THR A 36 11.97 23.73 -12.84
N PRO A 37 10.63 23.80 -12.92
CA PRO A 37 9.95 25.03 -13.30
C PRO A 37 10.21 26.15 -12.28
N ILE A 38 10.71 27.29 -12.78
CA ILE A 38 10.94 28.49 -11.97
C ILE A 38 9.76 29.44 -12.18
N LEU A 39 8.90 29.53 -11.17
CA LEU A 39 7.63 30.27 -11.21
C LEU A 39 7.85 31.79 -11.06
N SER A 40 8.87 32.17 -10.30
CA SER A 40 9.26 33.57 -10.08
C SER A 40 10.76 33.69 -9.86
N TYR A 41 11.35 34.80 -10.29
CA TYR A 41 12.76 35.14 -10.09
C TYR A 41 12.94 36.65 -9.93
N SER A 42 13.74 37.05 -8.94
CA SER A 42 14.14 38.43 -8.68
C SER A 42 15.64 38.52 -8.41
N LEU A 43 16.26 39.60 -8.88
CA LEU A 43 17.65 39.95 -8.63
C LEU A 43 17.72 41.42 -8.17
N ASP A 44 18.05 41.66 -6.91
CA ASP A 44 18.39 42.99 -6.39
C ASP A 44 19.89 43.10 -6.15
N ILE A 45 20.46 44.21 -6.60
CA ILE A 45 21.89 44.49 -6.50
C ILE A 45 22.07 45.84 -5.81
N GLN A 46 22.97 45.89 -4.84
CA GLN A 46 23.34 47.10 -4.11
C GLN A 46 24.85 47.33 -4.22
N PRO A 47 25.31 48.60 -4.27
CA PRO A 47 24.53 49.83 -4.17
C PRO A 47 23.93 50.31 -5.50
N LYS A 48 23.04 51.29 -5.43
CA LYS A 48 22.52 52.06 -6.57
C LYS A 48 23.18 53.45 -6.59
N PRO A 49 23.42 54.07 -7.77
CA PRO A 49 23.12 53.57 -9.11
C PRO A 49 24.17 52.57 -9.62
N HIS A 50 23.74 51.60 -10.43
CA HIS A 50 24.60 50.71 -11.20
C HIS A 50 23.96 50.47 -12.57
N PHE A 51 24.75 50.04 -13.55
CA PHE A 51 24.27 49.63 -14.86
C PHE A 51 24.22 48.10 -14.93
N LEU A 52 23.04 47.55 -15.21
CA LEU A 52 22.82 46.11 -15.40
C LEU A 52 22.59 45.82 -16.88
N ASN A 53 23.35 44.87 -17.44
CA ASN A 53 23.10 44.32 -18.77
C ASN A 53 23.05 42.79 -18.69
N TRP A 54 21.99 42.19 -19.24
CA TRP A 54 21.88 40.74 -19.35
C TRP A 54 22.51 40.25 -20.64
N VAL A 55 23.38 39.25 -20.53
CA VAL A 55 24.01 38.59 -21.68
C VAL A 55 23.93 37.07 -21.51
N GLN A 56 24.19 36.34 -22.60
CA GLN A 56 24.43 34.90 -22.56
C GLN A 56 25.89 34.60 -22.88
N ASP A 57 26.45 33.62 -22.19
CA ASP A 57 27.76 33.07 -22.56
C ASP A 57 27.65 32.09 -23.74
N PRO A 58 28.76 31.59 -24.30
CA PRO A 58 28.71 30.63 -25.41
C PRO A 58 28.01 29.30 -25.09
N GLN A 59 27.76 29.00 -23.81
CA GLN A 59 27.03 27.81 -23.35
C GLN A 59 25.54 28.11 -23.11
N GLY A 60 25.10 29.36 -23.31
CA GLY A 60 23.72 29.79 -23.13
C GLY A 60 23.35 30.14 -21.69
N ASN A 61 24.31 30.15 -20.75
CA ASN A 61 24.04 30.51 -19.36
C ASN A 61 23.73 32.02 -19.26
N PHE A 62 22.79 32.40 -18.39
CA PHE A 62 22.45 33.80 -18.16
C PHE A 62 23.49 34.49 -17.29
N ILE A 63 23.99 35.64 -17.74
CA ILE A 63 24.94 36.47 -16.99
C ILE A 63 24.38 37.87 -16.82
N ALA A 64 24.22 38.30 -15.57
CA ALA A 64 24.00 39.69 -15.22
C ALA A 64 25.37 40.38 -15.14
N ARG A 65 25.68 41.22 -16.13
CA ARG A 65 26.88 42.05 -16.16
C ARG A 65 26.58 43.41 -15.54
N VAL A 66 27.17 43.67 -14.38
CA VAL A 66 26.92 44.87 -13.56
C VAL A 66 28.14 45.77 -13.58
N VAL A 67 27.94 47.06 -13.83
CA VAL A 67 29.00 48.08 -13.79
C VAL A 67 28.62 49.18 -12.81
N PHE A 68 29.54 49.50 -11.91
CA PHE A 68 29.34 50.54 -10.90
C PHE A 68 30.11 51.80 -11.31
N PRO A 69 29.43 52.94 -11.50
CA PRO A 69 30.09 54.20 -11.86
C PRO A 69 30.87 54.80 -10.69
N GLU A 70 30.44 54.52 -9.47
CA GLU A 70 31.01 55.06 -8.24
C GLU A 70 31.80 54.01 -7.47
N ARG A 71 32.76 54.46 -6.66
CA ARG A 71 33.46 53.58 -5.72
C ARG A 71 32.50 53.12 -4.63
N VAL A 72 32.58 51.85 -4.26
CA VAL A 72 31.66 51.25 -3.28
C VAL A 72 32.39 50.80 -2.03
N ARG A 73 31.68 50.75 -0.90
CA ARG A 73 32.18 50.15 0.36
C ARG A 73 31.53 48.80 0.66
N LYS A 74 30.37 48.53 0.05
CA LYS A 74 29.61 47.29 0.19
C LYS A 74 29.11 46.91 -1.20
N PHE A 75 29.14 45.63 -1.54
CA PHE A 75 28.50 45.06 -2.73
C PHE A 75 27.63 43.89 -2.27
N GLU A 76 26.34 43.96 -2.55
CA GLU A 76 25.37 42.95 -2.13
C GLU A 76 24.54 42.49 -3.32
N VAL A 77 24.37 41.19 -3.45
CA VAL A 77 23.54 40.54 -4.46
C VAL A 77 22.52 39.69 -3.73
N THR A 78 21.24 39.98 -3.95
CA THR A 78 20.13 39.21 -3.39
C THR A 78 19.31 38.61 -4.53
N VAL A 79 19.13 37.30 -4.49
CA VAL A 79 18.24 36.54 -5.37
C VAL A 79 17.09 35.99 -4.56
N ASP A 80 15.89 36.13 -5.11
CA ASP A 80 14.69 35.47 -4.61
C ASP A 80 14.07 34.68 -5.76
N LEU A 81 13.77 33.40 -5.55
CA LEU A 81 13.14 32.57 -6.56
C LEU A 81 12.08 31.64 -5.95
N LEU A 82 11.07 31.33 -6.74
CA LEU A 82 10.05 30.33 -6.40
C LEU A 82 10.18 29.15 -7.36
N ALA A 83 10.52 27.98 -6.83
CA ALA A 83 10.69 26.75 -7.60
C ALA A 83 9.51 25.79 -7.36
N ASP A 84 9.04 25.18 -8.44
CA ASP A 84 8.11 24.07 -8.39
C ASP A 84 8.88 22.76 -8.13
N MET A 85 8.80 22.23 -6.91
CA MET A 85 9.50 21.01 -6.46
C MET A 85 8.76 19.75 -6.90
N ALA A 86 8.31 19.76 -8.14
CA ALA A 86 7.77 18.62 -8.85
C ALA A 86 8.82 17.51 -8.97
N THR A 87 8.53 16.30 -8.48
CA THR A 87 9.42 15.15 -8.65
C THR A 87 9.74 14.91 -10.11
N ILE A 88 11.04 14.76 -10.39
CA ILE A 88 11.56 14.52 -11.73
C ILE A 88 12.24 13.15 -11.74
N ASN A 89 11.89 12.29 -12.71
CA ASN A 89 12.65 11.06 -12.94
C ASN A 89 14.00 11.43 -13.58
N PRO A 90 15.14 11.18 -12.90
CA PRO A 90 16.45 11.51 -13.46
C PRO A 90 16.87 10.53 -14.56
N PHE A 91 16.19 9.38 -14.72
CA PHE A 91 16.44 8.35 -15.75
C PHE A 91 15.48 8.44 -16.94
N ASP A 92 14.76 9.55 -17.08
CA ASP A 92 13.77 9.74 -18.14
C ASP A 92 14.41 10.26 -19.43
N PHE A 93 15.16 9.39 -20.09
CA PHE A 93 15.85 9.64 -21.35
C PHE A 93 16.06 8.33 -22.13
N PHE A 94 16.43 8.44 -23.39
CA PHE A 94 16.79 7.30 -24.25
C PHE A 94 18.27 7.37 -24.61
N VAL A 95 18.95 6.23 -24.66
CA VAL A 95 20.34 6.16 -25.13
C VAL A 95 20.33 5.64 -26.56
N GLU A 96 21.15 6.20 -27.44
CA GLU A 96 21.30 5.66 -28.79
C GLU A 96 21.96 4.28 -28.74
N PRO A 97 21.60 3.33 -29.63
CA PRO A 97 22.15 1.96 -29.61
C PRO A 97 23.68 1.88 -29.57
N GLN A 98 24.36 2.83 -30.24
CA GLN A 98 25.82 2.90 -30.27
C GLN A 98 26.46 3.27 -28.93
N ALA A 99 25.72 3.91 -28.02
CA ALA A 99 26.18 4.36 -26.72
C ALA A 99 25.62 3.55 -25.55
N GLU A 100 24.84 2.48 -25.81
CA GLU A 100 24.31 1.59 -24.77
C GLU A 100 25.42 0.84 -24.03
N VAL A 101 26.49 0.48 -24.74
CA VAL A 101 27.66 -0.24 -24.21
C VAL A 101 28.85 0.72 -24.14
N PHE A 102 29.59 0.69 -23.04
CA PHE A 102 30.83 1.46 -22.89
C PHE A 102 32.04 0.57 -23.22
N PRO A 103 33.02 1.04 -24.01
CA PRO A 103 33.14 2.37 -24.63
C PRO A 103 32.38 2.53 -25.94
N PHE A 104 32.07 3.78 -26.28
CA PHE A 104 31.51 4.19 -27.58
C PHE A 104 32.26 5.40 -28.15
N GLU A 105 32.07 5.66 -29.43
CA GLU A 105 32.59 6.86 -30.11
C GLU A 105 31.48 7.86 -30.40
N TYR A 106 31.76 9.15 -30.23
CA TYR A 106 30.86 10.21 -30.68
C TYR A 106 30.94 10.35 -32.20
N ASP A 107 29.79 10.62 -32.84
CA ASP A 107 29.76 11.06 -34.24
C ASP A 107 30.76 12.22 -34.45
N PRO A 108 31.52 12.27 -35.57
CA PRO A 108 32.55 13.28 -35.77
C PRO A 108 32.08 14.74 -35.65
N VAL A 109 30.85 15.04 -36.09
CA VAL A 109 30.29 16.40 -35.99
C VAL A 109 29.99 16.72 -34.53
N LEU A 110 29.29 15.80 -33.85
CA LEU A 110 28.99 15.95 -32.43
C LEU A 110 30.27 16.01 -31.57
N ALA A 111 31.30 15.24 -31.92
CA ALA A 111 32.60 15.25 -31.25
C ALA A 111 33.29 16.62 -31.36
N GLN A 112 33.16 17.29 -32.52
CA GLN A 112 33.67 18.65 -32.73
C GLN A 112 32.92 19.67 -31.87
N GLU A 113 31.59 19.57 -31.80
CA GLU A 113 30.74 20.43 -30.96
C GLU A 113 31.03 20.24 -29.46
N LEU A 114 31.32 19.00 -29.05
CA LEU A 114 31.64 18.65 -27.66
C LEU A 114 33.12 18.84 -27.29
N ALA A 115 33.99 19.24 -28.21
CA ALA A 115 35.43 19.29 -27.99
C ALA A 115 35.88 20.05 -26.72
N PRO A 116 35.30 21.22 -26.37
CA PRO A 116 35.65 21.92 -25.12
C PRO A 116 35.40 21.08 -23.85
N PHE A 117 34.40 20.20 -23.88
CA PHE A 117 33.97 19.38 -22.75
C PHE A 117 34.73 18.05 -22.65
N ARG A 118 35.67 17.78 -23.56
CA ARG A 118 36.52 16.58 -23.60
C ARG A 118 37.98 16.88 -23.26
N ARG A 119 38.30 18.13 -22.91
CA ARG A 119 39.66 18.55 -22.58
C ARG A 119 40.10 18.00 -21.23
N VAL A 120 41.06 17.09 -21.25
CA VAL A 120 41.68 16.51 -20.05
C VAL A 120 42.76 17.42 -19.47
N GLU A 121 42.81 17.49 -18.13
CA GLU A 121 44.00 17.93 -17.41
C GLU A 121 45.02 16.78 -17.33
N ALA A 122 46.31 17.10 -17.22
CA ALA A 122 47.34 16.09 -17.08
C ALA A 122 47.12 15.33 -15.76
N ALA A 123 46.95 14.01 -15.85
CA ALA A 123 46.78 13.17 -14.67
C ALA A 123 48.10 13.06 -13.91
N GLY A 124 48.06 13.33 -12.60
CA GLY A 124 49.17 13.01 -11.71
C GLY A 124 49.13 11.54 -11.26
N PRO A 125 50.08 11.13 -10.38
CA PRO A 125 50.22 9.73 -9.99
C PRO A 125 48.99 9.13 -9.31
N LEU A 126 48.20 9.95 -8.59
CA LEU A 126 47.04 9.49 -7.85
C LEU A 126 45.84 9.32 -8.78
N LEU A 127 45.58 10.29 -9.67
CA LEU A 127 44.53 10.15 -10.67
C LEU A 127 44.83 9.01 -11.64
N ASP A 128 46.09 8.85 -12.07
CA ASP A 128 46.51 7.72 -12.92
C ASP A 128 46.32 6.37 -12.24
N ALA A 129 46.59 6.26 -10.94
CA ALA A 129 46.33 5.04 -10.17
C ALA A 129 44.82 4.77 -10.08
N TYR A 130 44.03 5.78 -9.74
CA TYR A 130 42.58 5.67 -9.63
C TYR A 130 41.93 5.26 -10.96
N LEU A 131 42.38 5.84 -12.08
CA LEU A 131 41.91 5.52 -13.43
C LEU A 131 42.25 4.10 -13.89
N LYS A 132 43.23 3.42 -13.27
CA LYS A 132 43.55 2.00 -13.54
C LYS A 132 42.58 1.05 -12.84
N ASP A 133 42.05 1.46 -11.70
CA ASP A 133 41.09 0.67 -10.92
C ASP A 133 39.65 0.78 -11.47
N ILE A 134 39.39 1.75 -12.36
CA ILE A 134 38.09 1.92 -13.03
C ILE A 134 38.00 0.99 -14.26
N PRO A 135 36.94 0.17 -14.38
CA PRO A 135 36.71 -0.66 -15.56
C PRO A 135 36.66 0.16 -16.86
N ARG A 136 37.29 -0.34 -17.92
CA ARG A 136 37.37 0.31 -19.23
C ARG A 136 36.29 -0.12 -20.22
N SER A 137 35.39 -0.99 -19.77
CA SER A 137 34.19 -1.38 -20.51
C SER A 137 33.09 -1.77 -19.54
N ALA A 138 31.85 -1.62 -19.99
CA ALA A 138 30.66 -2.04 -19.24
C ALA A 138 29.52 -2.37 -20.21
N PRO A 139 28.70 -3.39 -19.90
CA PRO A 139 27.60 -3.80 -20.77
C PRO A 139 26.45 -2.78 -20.82
N ASN A 140 26.40 -1.83 -19.88
CA ASN A 140 25.42 -0.75 -19.86
C ASN A 140 26.09 0.56 -19.40
N THR A 141 26.11 1.56 -20.27
CA THR A 141 26.72 2.87 -20.02
C THR A 141 26.07 3.61 -18.85
N VAL A 142 24.74 3.55 -18.70
CA VAL A 142 24.04 4.28 -17.62
C VAL A 142 24.37 3.69 -16.27
N ASN A 143 24.29 2.36 -16.12
CA ASN A 143 24.68 1.67 -14.89
C ASN A 143 26.15 1.94 -14.55
N TYR A 144 27.03 1.95 -15.56
CA TYR A 144 28.44 2.30 -15.35
C TYR A 144 28.62 3.72 -14.77
N LEU A 145 27.87 4.70 -15.27
CA LEU A 145 27.91 6.07 -14.74
C LEU A 145 27.36 6.13 -13.31
N VAL A 146 26.29 5.39 -13.00
CA VAL A 146 25.73 5.27 -11.65
C VAL A 146 26.75 4.67 -10.69
N ASP A 147 27.35 3.53 -11.05
CA ASP A 147 28.32 2.82 -10.24
C ASP A 147 29.57 3.68 -9.97
N LEU A 148 30.05 4.39 -10.99
CA LEU A 148 31.19 5.31 -10.86
C LEU A 148 30.87 6.47 -9.91
N ASN A 149 29.69 7.06 -10.03
CA ASN A 149 29.24 8.15 -9.17
C ASN A 149 29.12 7.71 -7.70
N GLN A 150 28.52 6.52 -7.46
CA GLN A 150 28.40 5.93 -6.12
C GLN A 150 29.75 5.56 -5.52
N LYS A 151 30.68 5.03 -6.33
CA LYS A 151 32.05 4.73 -5.91
C LYS A 151 32.75 5.99 -5.39
N LEU A 152 32.67 7.10 -6.13
CA LEU A 152 33.26 8.37 -5.70
C LEU A 152 32.65 8.88 -4.39
N SER A 153 31.32 8.84 -4.27
CA SER A 153 30.62 9.27 -3.05
C SER A 153 31.02 8.46 -1.82
N THR A 154 31.30 7.17 -2.01
CA THR A 154 31.75 6.27 -0.93
C THR A 154 33.22 6.52 -0.54
N GLU A 155 34.08 6.88 -1.50
CA GLU A 155 35.53 6.97 -1.30
C GLU A 155 36.04 8.39 -0.95
N ILE A 156 35.27 9.43 -1.27
CA ILE A 156 35.65 10.83 -1.03
C ILE A 156 34.72 11.45 0.02
N GLY A 157 35.26 11.71 1.22
CA GLY A 157 34.50 12.34 2.30
C GLY A 157 34.10 13.79 2.00
N TYR A 158 32.88 14.19 2.37
CA TYR A 158 32.41 15.56 2.16
C TYR A 158 32.92 16.53 3.25
N ILE A 159 33.41 17.70 2.85
CA ILE A 159 33.77 18.81 3.75
C ILE A 159 33.26 20.16 3.22
N VAL A 160 32.90 21.06 4.13
CA VAL A 160 32.57 22.46 3.81
C VAL A 160 33.83 23.31 3.86
N ARG A 161 34.03 24.16 2.85
CA ARG A 161 35.23 24.99 2.72
C ARG A 161 34.91 26.40 2.24
N MET A 162 35.52 27.39 2.91
CA MET A 162 35.34 28.81 2.60
C MET A 162 36.46 29.35 1.69
N GLU A 163 37.57 28.62 1.52
CA GLU A 163 38.66 29.10 0.66
C GLU A 163 38.17 29.20 -0.80
N PRO A 164 38.65 30.18 -1.58
CA PRO A 164 38.30 30.27 -3.00
C PRO A 164 39.00 29.18 -3.82
N GLY A 165 38.43 28.85 -4.98
CA GLY A 165 39.00 27.90 -5.94
C GLY A 165 38.53 26.46 -5.76
N VAL A 166 38.83 25.63 -6.75
CA VAL A 166 38.51 24.19 -6.78
C VAL A 166 39.82 23.42 -6.63
N TRP A 167 39.83 22.39 -5.78
CA TRP A 167 40.98 21.49 -5.67
C TRP A 167 41.20 20.69 -6.95
N THR A 168 42.46 20.47 -7.26
CA THR A 168 42.86 19.59 -8.36
C THR A 168 42.49 18.14 -8.04
N PRO A 169 42.27 17.28 -9.04
CA PRO A 169 42.02 15.85 -8.82
C PRO A 169 43.04 15.19 -7.88
N GLU A 170 44.32 15.51 -8.03
CA GLU A 170 45.41 15.09 -7.14
C GLU A 170 45.21 15.49 -5.68
N GLU A 171 44.80 16.74 -5.41
CA GLU A 171 44.55 17.20 -4.04
C GLU A 171 43.37 16.46 -3.41
N VAL A 172 42.28 16.25 -4.16
CA VAL A 172 41.09 15.53 -3.67
C VAL A 172 41.43 14.08 -3.35
N LEU A 173 42.11 13.38 -4.25
CA LEU A 173 42.51 11.98 -4.07
C LEU A 173 43.56 11.80 -2.96
N SER A 174 44.47 12.77 -2.79
CA SER A 174 45.46 12.77 -1.71
C SER A 174 44.79 12.91 -0.34
N ASN A 175 43.83 13.82 -0.23
CA ASN A 175 43.12 14.08 1.02
C ASN A 175 41.97 13.11 1.31
N ARG A 176 41.48 12.39 0.28
CA ARG A 176 40.24 11.57 0.29
C ARG A 176 39.02 12.30 0.84
N LYS A 177 38.97 13.61 0.59
CA LYS A 177 37.86 14.47 0.96
C LYS A 177 37.81 15.71 0.07
N GLY A 178 36.65 16.32 -0.06
CA GLY A 178 36.43 17.52 -0.86
C GLY A 178 35.09 18.18 -0.59
N SER A 179 34.94 19.43 -1.02
CA SER A 179 33.64 20.09 -1.13
C SER A 179 32.90 19.66 -2.41
N CYS A 180 31.64 20.07 -2.57
CA CYS A 180 30.84 19.68 -3.74
C CYS A 180 31.50 20.06 -5.08
N ARG A 181 32.08 21.25 -5.16
CA ARG A 181 32.85 21.71 -6.32
C ARG A 181 34.13 20.88 -6.57
N ASP A 182 34.75 20.35 -5.53
CA ASP A 182 35.98 19.56 -5.66
C ASP A 182 35.65 18.16 -6.19
N SER A 183 34.67 17.49 -5.60
CA SER A 183 34.21 16.16 -6.05
C SER A 183 33.57 16.22 -7.44
N GLY A 184 32.79 17.26 -7.73
CA GLY A 184 32.23 17.50 -9.07
C GLY A 184 33.30 17.63 -10.14
N TRP A 185 34.38 18.38 -9.87
CA TRP A 185 35.48 18.54 -10.82
C TRP A 185 36.30 17.26 -11.00
N LEU A 186 36.55 16.52 -9.91
CA LEU A 186 37.20 15.21 -9.98
C LEU A 186 36.43 14.26 -10.90
N LEU A 187 35.10 14.18 -10.78
CA LEU A 187 34.28 13.34 -11.64
C LEU A 187 34.31 13.80 -13.11
N VAL A 188 34.26 15.12 -13.37
CA VAL A 188 34.41 15.67 -14.73
C VAL A 188 35.73 15.20 -15.36
N GLN A 189 36.85 15.32 -14.65
CA GLN A 189 38.15 14.91 -15.18
C GLN A 189 38.25 13.40 -15.39
N ILE A 190 37.74 12.59 -14.46
CA ILE A 190 37.70 11.12 -14.62
C ILE A 190 36.92 10.75 -15.89
N LEU A 191 35.73 11.31 -16.10
CA LEU A 191 34.91 11.01 -17.27
C LEU A 191 35.57 11.43 -18.58
N ARG A 192 36.26 12.58 -18.59
CA ARG A 192 37.03 13.03 -19.76
C ARG A 192 38.19 12.08 -20.09
N HIS A 193 38.90 11.58 -19.08
CA HIS A 193 39.95 10.55 -19.23
C HIS A 193 39.40 9.18 -19.67
N LEU A 194 38.11 8.94 -19.46
CA LEU A 194 37.38 7.77 -19.98
C LEU A 194 36.81 7.98 -21.39
N GLY A 195 36.97 9.18 -21.96
CA GLY A 195 36.58 9.51 -23.33
C GLY A 195 35.25 10.27 -23.47
N PHE A 196 34.49 10.41 -22.38
CA PHE A 196 33.22 11.13 -22.36
C PHE A 196 33.40 12.65 -22.46
N ALA A 197 32.39 13.33 -23.00
CA ALA A 197 32.23 14.76 -22.80
C ALA A 197 31.55 15.02 -21.45
N ALA A 198 32.20 15.80 -20.59
CA ALA A 198 31.69 16.15 -19.26
C ALA A 198 31.86 17.64 -18.97
N ARG A 199 30.91 18.23 -18.24
CA ARG A 199 30.88 19.65 -17.88
C ARG A 199 30.65 19.85 -16.39
N PHE A 200 31.20 20.95 -15.87
CA PHE A 200 31.04 21.37 -14.49
C PHE A 200 29.77 22.22 -14.38
N VAL A 201 28.92 21.93 -13.39
CA VAL A 201 27.69 22.67 -13.16
C VAL A 201 27.73 23.31 -11.79
N SER A 202 27.39 24.59 -11.74
CA SER A 202 27.20 25.40 -10.54
C SER A 202 25.73 25.79 -10.45
N GLY A 203 25.12 25.55 -9.30
CA GLY A 203 23.68 25.65 -9.14
C GLY A 203 23.23 25.89 -7.70
N TYR A 204 21.90 25.86 -7.50
CA TYR A 204 21.33 25.66 -6.18
C TYR A 204 20.98 24.19 -5.99
N LEU A 205 21.11 23.72 -4.75
CA LEU A 205 20.50 22.48 -4.29
C LEU A 205 19.40 22.84 -3.28
N ILE A 206 18.18 22.42 -3.55
CA ILE A 206 17.08 22.45 -2.58
C ILE A 206 16.81 21.02 -2.14
N GLN A 207 16.89 20.77 -0.83
CA GLN A 207 16.49 19.49 -0.24
C GLN A 207 15.44 19.73 0.84
N LEU A 208 14.27 19.14 0.64
CA LEU A 208 13.16 19.20 1.57
C LEU A 208 13.13 17.95 2.44
N VAL A 209 12.71 18.11 3.69
CA VAL A 209 12.44 16.98 4.60
C VAL A 209 11.41 16.06 3.95
N PRO A 210 11.72 14.77 3.79
CA PRO A 210 10.77 13.81 3.25
C PRO A 210 9.59 13.66 4.20
N ASP A 211 8.38 13.50 3.66
CA ASP A 211 7.17 13.34 4.47
C ASP A 211 7.22 12.07 5.33
N VAL A 212 7.84 11.01 4.80
CA VAL A 212 8.02 9.71 5.47
C VAL A 212 9.50 9.34 5.44
N LYS A 213 10.06 8.97 6.59
CA LYS A 213 11.45 8.50 6.70
C LYS A 213 11.55 7.09 6.12
N SER A 214 12.55 6.85 5.27
CA SER A 214 12.81 5.50 4.78
C SER A 214 13.17 4.53 5.92
N VAL A 215 12.63 3.31 5.89
CA VAL A 215 13.05 2.21 6.79
C VAL A 215 14.38 1.63 6.30
N THR A 216 14.51 1.47 4.98
CA THR A 216 15.68 0.91 4.31
C THR A 216 16.26 1.90 3.32
N GLY A 217 17.51 2.33 3.53
CA GLY A 217 18.20 3.31 2.66
C GLY A 217 18.52 4.63 3.37
N PRO A 218 18.98 5.66 2.63
CA PRO A 218 19.36 6.94 3.22
C PRO A 218 18.15 7.68 3.79
N VAL A 219 18.30 8.22 5.00
CA VAL A 219 17.21 8.81 5.83
C VAL A 219 16.73 10.18 5.29
N GLY A 220 17.26 10.66 4.16
CA GLY A 220 16.99 12.01 3.65
C GLY A 220 17.50 13.11 4.59
N THR A 221 17.17 14.36 4.30
CA THR A 221 17.52 15.49 5.19
C THR A 221 16.57 15.57 6.40
N SER A 222 17.09 16.05 7.53
CA SER A 222 16.30 16.29 8.75
C SER A 222 15.70 17.69 8.84
N VAL A 223 16.18 18.60 7.99
CA VAL A 223 15.69 19.99 7.89
C VAL A 223 15.56 20.38 6.42
N ASP A 224 14.61 21.26 6.11
CA ASP A 224 14.56 21.87 4.79
C ASP A 224 15.81 22.76 4.68
N PHE A 225 16.63 22.54 3.67
CA PHE A 225 17.81 23.37 3.47
C PHE A 225 18.08 23.62 2.00
N THR A 226 18.86 24.66 1.78
CA THR A 226 19.36 25.00 0.46
C THR A 226 20.77 25.54 0.56
N ASP A 227 21.57 25.24 -0.46
CA ASP A 227 22.94 25.75 -0.58
C ASP A 227 23.28 26.02 -2.05
N LEU A 228 24.33 26.81 -2.27
CA LEU A 228 25.04 26.79 -3.54
C LEU A 228 25.76 25.44 -3.66
N HIS A 229 25.50 24.75 -4.77
CA HIS A 229 26.00 23.40 -4.99
C HIS A 229 26.67 23.27 -6.35
N ALA A 230 27.49 22.24 -6.50
CA ALA A 230 28.13 21.92 -7.75
C ALA A 230 28.16 20.42 -8.01
N TRP A 231 27.98 20.03 -9.26
CA TRP A 231 27.94 18.64 -9.71
C TRP A 231 28.52 18.49 -11.12
N CYS A 232 28.60 17.25 -11.59
CA CYS A 232 29.09 16.91 -12.92
C CYS A 232 27.91 16.61 -13.85
N GLU A 233 27.99 17.04 -15.11
CA GLU A 233 27.09 16.55 -16.16
C GLU A 233 27.88 15.84 -17.26
N VAL A 234 27.37 14.71 -17.74
CA VAL A 234 28.00 13.90 -18.79
C VAL A 234 27.08 13.82 -20.02
N TYR A 235 27.64 13.99 -21.22
CA TYR A 235 26.87 13.90 -22.45
C TYR A 235 26.89 12.48 -23.01
N VAL A 236 25.72 11.86 -23.15
CA VAL A 236 25.53 10.55 -23.76
C VAL A 236 24.62 10.69 -24.99
N PRO A 237 25.00 10.18 -26.18
CA PRO A 237 24.16 10.24 -27.37
C PRO A 237 22.76 9.66 -27.13
N GLY A 238 21.73 10.35 -27.64
CA GLY A 238 20.31 10.12 -27.31
C GLY A 238 19.87 10.76 -25.99
N ALA A 239 20.63 10.58 -24.91
CA ALA A 239 20.21 10.99 -23.57
C ALA A 239 20.47 12.48 -23.29
N GLY A 240 21.45 13.06 -23.99
CA GLY A 240 21.90 14.43 -23.75
C GLY A 240 22.76 14.52 -22.48
N TRP A 241 22.67 15.64 -21.78
CA TRP A 241 23.40 15.90 -20.53
C TRP A 241 22.72 15.23 -19.34
N ILE A 242 23.41 14.28 -18.71
CA ILE A 242 22.96 13.56 -17.50
C ILE A 242 23.70 14.13 -16.30
N GLY A 243 22.97 14.62 -15.29
CA GLY A 243 23.54 15.14 -14.05
C GLY A 243 23.90 14.04 -13.05
N LEU A 244 25.13 14.09 -12.55
CA LEU A 244 25.73 13.18 -11.57
C LEU A 244 26.28 13.99 -10.40
N ASP A 245 25.76 13.74 -9.21
CA ASP A 245 26.22 14.37 -7.97
C ASP A 245 27.13 13.40 -7.19
N PRO A 246 28.47 13.55 -7.27
CA PRO A 246 29.40 12.66 -6.60
C PRO A 246 29.46 12.88 -5.08
N THR A 247 28.79 13.90 -4.54
CA THR A 247 28.68 14.07 -3.09
C THR A 247 27.65 13.13 -2.49
N SER A 248 26.49 12.99 -3.14
CA SER A 248 25.40 12.12 -2.71
C SER A 248 25.42 10.73 -3.34
N GLY A 249 26.15 10.55 -4.45
CA GLY A 249 26.14 9.32 -5.24
C GLY A 249 24.86 9.16 -6.08
N LEU A 250 24.04 10.20 -6.17
CA LEU A 250 22.76 10.20 -6.88
C LEU A 250 22.85 10.98 -8.20
N LEU A 251 21.89 10.73 -9.10
CA LEU A 251 21.68 11.59 -10.26
C LEU A 251 21.02 12.90 -9.83
N ALA A 252 21.22 13.96 -10.60
CA ALA A 252 20.59 15.26 -10.37
C ALA A 252 19.07 15.18 -10.59
N GLY A 253 18.30 15.53 -9.55
CA GLY A 253 16.84 15.51 -9.54
C GLY A 253 16.24 16.92 -9.53
N GLU A 254 14.99 17.05 -9.09
CA GLU A 254 14.25 18.33 -9.04
C GLU A 254 14.88 19.39 -8.14
N GLY A 255 15.62 18.97 -7.11
CA GLY A 255 16.34 19.86 -6.21
C GLY A 255 17.59 20.49 -6.82
N HIS A 256 18.12 19.95 -7.92
CA HIS A 256 19.33 20.44 -8.57
C HIS A 256 18.95 21.49 -9.63
N ILE A 257 19.07 22.76 -9.26
CA ILE A 257 18.72 23.91 -10.12
C ILE A 257 20.00 24.47 -10.75
N PRO A 258 20.33 24.12 -12.01
CA PRO A 258 21.53 24.61 -12.67
C PRO A 258 21.45 26.12 -12.89
N LEU A 259 22.53 26.84 -12.57
CA LEU A 259 22.67 28.27 -12.85
C LEU A 259 23.66 28.51 -14.00
N ALA A 260 24.80 27.81 -13.97
CA ALA A 260 25.80 27.83 -15.02
C ALA A 260 26.43 26.45 -15.23
N ALA A 261 26.42 25.96 -16.46
CA ALA A 261 27.09 24.73 -16.87
C ALA A 261 28.20 25.03 -17.89
N THR A 262 29.45 24.73 -17.55
CA THR A 262 30.63 25.16 -18.31
C THR A 262 31.69 24.06 -18.42
N PRO A 263 32.57 24.12 -19.44
CA PRO A 263 33.70 23.19 -19.53
C PRO A 263 34.72 23.36 -18.40
N GLU A 264 34.85 24.57 -17.85
CA GLU A 264 35.85 24.90 -16.82
C GLU A 264 35.17 25.51 -15.58
N PRO A 265 35.56 25.16 -14.34
CA PRO A 265 34.89 25.63 -13.12
C PRO A 265 34.97 27.15 -12.94
N ALA A 266 36.07 27.78 -13.38
CA ALA A 266 36.25 29.23 -13.31
C ALA A 266 35.17 30.01 -14.06
N SER A 267 34.61 29.43 -15.13
CA SER A 267 33.54 30.04 -15.92
C SER A 267 32.15 29.87 -15.29
N ALA A 268 31.99 28.96 -14.32
CA ALA A 268 30.74 28.71 -13.58
C ALA A 268 30.71 29.39 -12.20
N ALA A 269 31.74 30.17 -11.85
CA ALA A 269 31.79 30.88 -10.57
C ALA A 269 30.58 31.83 -10.42
N PRO A 270 29.84 31.76 -9.29
CA PRO A 270 28.58 32.49 -9.11
C PRO A 270 28.68 34.00 -9.30
N ILE A 271 29.77 34.59 -8.79
CA ILE A 271 30.10 36.02 -8.95
C ILE A 271 31.58 36.12 -9.30
N THR A 272 31.90 36.82 -10.39
CA THR A 272 33.28 37.08 -10.81
C THR A 272 33.45 38.53 -11.23
N GLY A 273 34.52 39.18 -10.80
CA GLY A 273 34.87 40.52 -11.23
C GLY A 273 36.13 41.01 -10.52
N GLY A 274 36.72 42.06 -11.05
CA GLY A 274 37.89 42.70 -10.46
C GLY A 274 37.48 43.75 -9.44
N VAL A 275 38.24 43.86 -8.36
CA VAL A 275 38.08 44.89 -7.33
C VAL A 275 39.46 45.47 -7.00
N ASP A 276 39.52 46.76 -6.67
CA ASP A 276 40.72 47.37 -6.11
C ASP A 276 41.18 46.58 -4.86
N LYS A 277 42.49 46.56 -4.58
CA LYS A 277 43.03 45.85 -3.41
C LYS A 277 42.42 46.42 -2.12
N ALA A 278 41.69 45.58 -1.39
CA ALA A 278 41.04 45.89 -0.12
C ALA A 278 40.90 44.63 0.74
N GLU A 279 40.82 44.82 2.06
CA GLU A 279 40.40 43.75 2.96
C GLU A 279 38.89 43.57 2.80
N THR A 280 38.45 42.33 2.61
CA THR A 280 37.05 42.01 2.29
C THR A 280 36.46 41.08 3.35
N GLU A 281 35.40 41.51 4.00
CA GLU A 281 34.54 40.66 4.80
C GLU A 281 33.44 40.08 3.90
N PHE A 282 33.37 38.75 3.85
CA PHE A 282 32.40 38.01 3.04
C PHE A 282 31.25 37.51 3.93
N GLY A 283 30.03 37.88 3.58
CA GLY A 283 28.81 37.40 4.21
C GLY A 283 27.95 36.62 3.22
N PHE A 284 27.41 35.50 3.66
CA PHE A 284 26.53 34.64 2.87
C PHE A 284 25.33 34.21 3.71
N PHE A 285 24.15 34.25 3.10
CA PHE A 285 22.90 33.83 3.70
C PHE A 285 22.05 33.12 2.65
N MET A 286 21.51 31.97 3.02
CA MET A 286 20.53 31.24 2.23
C MET A 286 19.41 30.73 3.12
N GLU A 287 18.19 30.79 2.60
CA GLU A 287 16.99 30.29 3.27
C GLU A 287 16.08 29.64 2.22
N VAL A 288 15.45 28.53 2.60
CA VAL A 288 14.35 27.93 1.85
C VAL A 288 13.10 27.91 2.73
N ARG A 289 11.95 28.21 2.13
CA ARG A 289 10.63 28.13 2.78
C ARG A 289 9.64 27.46 1.85
N ARG A 290 8.80 26.58 2.40
CA ARG A 290 7.64 26.05 1.68
C ARG A 290 6.54 27.11 1.69
N VAL A 291 6.14 27.59 0.51
CA VAL A 291 5.15 28.67 0.37
C VAL A 291 3.76 28.11 0.10
N GLU A 292 3.70 26.99 -0.61
CA GLU A 292 2.47 26.27 -0.91
C GLU A 292 2.69 24.77 -0.74
N GLU A 293 1.85 24.15 0.08
CA GLU A 293 1.79 22.70 0.23
C GLU A 293 0.40 22.23 -0.17
N THR A 294 0.30 21.60 -1.32
CA THR A 294 -0.92 20.91 -1.72
C THR A 294 -1.13 19.67 -0.82
N PRO A 295 -2.38 19.33 -0.46
CA PRO A 295 -2.68 18.11 0.30
C PRO A 295 -2.08 16.89 -0.38
N ARG A 296 -1.36 16.06 0.38
CA ARG A 296 -0.67 14.86 -0.12
C ARG A 296 -0.97 13.68 0.79
N VAL A 297 -1.11 12.49 0.21
CA VAL A 297 -1.46 11.27 0.95
C VAL A 297 -0.39 10.85 1.96
N THR A 298 0.86 11.25 1.75
CA THR A 298 2.01 10.99 2.64
C THR A 298 2.01 11.86 3.89
N LYS A 299 1.38 13.04 3.84
CA LYS A 299 1.23 13.96 4.97
C LYS A 299 -0.14 14.66 4.88
N PRO A 300 -1.23 13.93 5.19
CA PRO A 300 -2.59 14.34 4.84
C PRO A 300 -3.09 15.55 5.64
N TYR A 301 -2.59 15.77 6.86
CA TYR A 301 -3.11 16.77 7.78
C TYR A 301 -2.00 17.56 8.48
N THR A 302 -2.26 18.85 8.71
CA THR A 302 -1.53 19.64 9.70
C THR A 302 -1.84 19.14 11.11
N GLU A 303 -0.96 19.39 12.08
CA GLU A 303 -1.21 19.00 13.48
C GLU A 303 -2.47 19.66 14.05
N GLU A 304 -2.79 20.89 13.62
CA GLU A 304 -4.02 21.58 14.02
C GLU A 304 -5.28 20.89 13.47
N ALA A 305 -5.26 20.50 12.19
CA ALA A 305 -6.37 19.77 11.59
C ALA A 305 -6.54 18.39 12.25
N TRP A 306 -5.43 17.70 12.53
CA TRP A 306 -5.45 16.42 13.24
C TRP A 306 -6.03 16.54 14.65
N ALA A 307 -5.64 17.57 15.42
CA ALA A 307 -6.19 17.81 16.74
C ALA A 307 -7.72 18.03 16.72
N ARG A 308 -8.25 18.70 15.69
CA ARG A 308 -9.70 18.86 15.51
C ARG A 308 -10.41 17.55 15.15
N ILE A 309 -9.81 16.71 14.30
CA ILE A 309 -10.33 15.38 13.99
C ILE A 309 -10.40 14.53 15.26
N ALA A 310 -9.33 14.55 16.07
CA ALA A 310 -9.27 13.82 17.33
C ALA A 310 -10.33 14.30 18.33
N ALA A 311 -10.50 15.62 18.48
CA ALA A 311 -11.53 16.19 19.34
C ALA A 311 -12.95 15.81 18.89
N LEU A 312 -13.22 15.74 17.58
CA LEU A 312 -14.50 15.22 17.09
C LEU A 312 -14.66 13.72 17.43
N GLY A 313 -13.59 12.93 17.33
CA GLY A 313 -13.58 11.53 17.73
C GLY A 313 -14.04 11.32 19.17
N GLU A 314 -13.55 12.15 20.10
CA GLU A 314 -13.95 12.19 21.51
C GLU A 314 -15.39 12.69 21.70
N GLN A 315 -15.81 13.72 20.95
CA GLN A 315 -17.19 14.21 20.97
C GLN A 315 -18.17 13.10 20.55
N VAL A 316 -17.82 12.31 19.53
CA VAL A 316 -18.62 11.18 19.07
C VAL A 316 -18.71 10.10 20.16
N ASP A 317 -17.63 9.79 20.88
CA ASP A 317 -17.69 8.87 22.03
C ASP A 317 -18.67 9.36 23.10
N GLN A 318 -18.64 10.64 23.45
CA GLN A 318 -19.57 11.20 24.42
C GLN A 318 -21.03 11.01 23.97
N ALA A 319 -21.31 11.19 22.68
CA ALA A 319 -22.65 10.97 22.11
C ALA A 319 -23.05 9.48 22.10
N LEU A 320 -22.12 8.57 21.78
CA LEU A 320 -22.36 7.12 21.79
C LEU A 320 -22.62 6.61 23.21
N VAL A 321 -21.87 7.11 24.21
CA VAL A 321 -22.08 6.80 25.63
C VAL A 321 -23.42 7.35 26.11
N ALA A 322 -23.72 8.61 25.82
CA ALA A 322 -24.99 9.23 26.20
C ALA A 322 -26.21 8.53 25.57
N GLY A 323 -26.04 7.95 24.37
CA GLY A 323 -27.07 7.19 23.67
C GLY A 323 -27.15 5.71 24.04
N ASP A 324 -26.28 5.20 24.92
CA ASP A 324 -26.14 3.76 25.23
C ASP A 324 -25.99 2.88 23.96
N VAL A 325 -25.19 3.35 22.99
CA VAL A 325 -25.03 2.66 21.70
C VAL A 325 -24.16 1.40 21.83
N ARG A 326 -23.18 1.40 22.76
CA ARG A 326 -22.22 0.30 23.01
C ARG A 326 -21.46 -0.15 21.75
N LEU A 327 -21.21 0.80 20.85
CA LEU A 327 -20.52 0.56 19.58
C LEU A 327 -19.07 0.16 19.81
N THR A 328 -18.64 -0.91 19.15
CA THR A 328 -17.23 -1.26 18.98
C THR A 328 -16.86 -1.26 17.52
N VAL A 329 -15.63 -0.85 17.19
CA VAL A 329 -15.11 -0.79 15.83
C VAL A 329 -13.86 -1.67 15.72
N GLY A 330 -13.92 -2.70 14.88
CA GLY A 330 -12.77 -3.47 14.40
C GLY A 330 -12.52 -3.21 12.92
N GLY A 331 -11.61 -3.98 12.31
CA GLY A 331 -11.38 -3.86 10.87
C GLY A 331 -10.48 -4.96 10.31
N GLU A 332 -10.43 -4.99 8.99
CA GLU A 332 -9.62 -5.91 8.18
C GLU A 332 -8.68 -5.12 7.24
N PRO A 333 -7.78 -4.27 7.75
CA PRO A 333 -6.78 -3.61 6.92
C PRO A 333 -5.85 -4.62 6.26
N THR A 334 -5.40 -4.26 5.06
CA THR A 334 -4.55 -5.13 4.25
C THR A 334 -3.24 -4.43 3.87
N PHE A 335 -2.19 -5.23 3.71
CA PHE A 335 -0.82 -4.77 3.44
C PHE A 335 -0.14 -5.60 2.36
N VAL A 336 0.84 -5.03 1.68
CA VAL A 336 1.69 -5.72 0.68
C VAL A 336 3.17 -5.45 0.91
N ALA A 337 4.07 -6.29 0.39
CA ALA A 337 5.50 -6.03 0.52
C ALA A 337 5.92 -4.74 -0.19
N GLU A 338 6.83 -3.99 0.43
CA GLU A 338 7.41 -2.78 -0.15
C GLU A 338 8.45 -3.09 -1.24
N ALA A 339 9.32 -4.09 -1.00
CA ALA A 339 10.52 -4.32 -1.81
C ALA A 339 10.27 -5.09 -3.13
N ASP A 340 9.27 -5.97 -3.17
CA ASP A 340 8.97 -6.81 -4.35
C ASP A 340 7.45 -6.86 -4.60
N ARG A 341 6.90 -5.70 -4.95
CA ARG A 341 5.47 -5.53 -5.26
C ARG A 341 5.04 -6.29 -6.52
N ASP A 342 5.98 -6.63 -7.39
CA ASP A 342 5.74 -7.25 -8.70
C ASP A 342 5.64 -8.78 -8.58
N ALA A 343 6.15 -9.37 -7.49
CA ALA A 343 6.11 -10.81 -7.31
C ALA A 343 4.67 -11.36 -7.41
N PRO A 344 4.49 -12.56 -8.02
CA PRO A 344 3.17 -13.16 -8.19
C PRO A 344 2.37 -13.26 -6.90
N GLU A 345 3.02 -13.52 -5.76
CA GLU A 345 2.36 -13.61 -4.46
C GLU A 345 1.59 -12.33 -4.08
N TRP A 346 2.05 -11.15 -4.48
CA TRP A 346 1.38 -9.89 -4.17
C TRP A 346 0.35 -9.45 -5.23
N ASN A 347 0.15 -10.22 -6.29
CA ASN A 347 -0.75 -9.87 -7.40
C ASN A 347 -1.76 -10.96 -7.75
N THR A 348 -1.32 -12.20 -7.92
CA THR A 348 -2.13 -13.32 -8.44
C THR A 348 -2.08 -14.56 -7.56
N GLU A 349 -0.92 -14.86 -6.99
CA GLU A 349 -0.71 -16.07 -6.19
C GLU A 349 -1.23 -15.90 -4.76
N ALA A 350 -1.66 -17.05 -4.25
CA ALA A 350 -2.26 -17.24 -2.96
C ALA A 350 -1.36 -16.88 -1.76
N LEU A 351 -0.20 -17.54 -1.65
CA LEU A 351 0.68 -17.46 -0.48
C LEU A 351 2.09 -17.00 -0.86
N GLY A 352 2.70 -17.63 -1.87
CA GLY A 352 4.10 -17.39 -2.24
C GLY A 352 5.11 -17.79 -1.15
N PRO A 353 6.41 -17.54 -1.40
CA PRO A 353 7.47 -17.96 -0.50
C PRO A 353 7.67 -17.03 0.71
N THR A 354 7.22 -15.78 0.67
CA THR A 354 7.61 -14.78 1.69
C THR A 354 6.47 -14.32 2.60
N LYS A 355 5.21 -14.35 2.15
CA LYS A 355 4.08 -13.76 2.92
C LYS A 355 3.96 -14.28 4.35
N ARG A 356 4.06 -15.60 4.56
CA ARG A 356 3.92 -16.20 5.90
C ARG A 356 4.94 -15.61 6.88
N ALA A 357 6.18 -15.43 6.43
CA ALA A 357 7.23 -14.84 7.26
C ALA A 357 6.95 -13.36 7.58
N TYR A 358 6.48 -12.58 6.60
CA TYR A 358 6.04 -11.19 6.86
C TYR A 358 4.88 -11.13 7.86
N ALA A 359 3.87 -11.99 7.71
CA ALA A 359 2.74 -12.09 8.62
C ALA A 359 3.18 -12.43 10.05
N GLY A 360 4.08 -13.42 10.19
CA GLY A 360 4.63 -13.83 11.49
C GLY A 360 5.46 -12.74 12.17
N ARG A 361 6.29 -12.02 11.40
CA ARG A 361 7.05 -10.87 11.92
C ARG A 361 6.12 -9.74 12.38
N LEU A 362 5.10 -9.39 11.60
CA LEU A 362 4.12 -8.37 11.97
C LEU A 362 3.37 -8.76 13.25
N LEU A 363 2.83 -9.98 13.31
CA LEU A 363 2.13 -10.52 14.49
C LEU A 363 2.97 -10.36 15.77
N ARG A 364 4.27 -10.72 15.69
CA ARG A 364 5.20 -10.67 16.84
C ARG A 364 5.57 -9.24 17.27
N ARG A 365 5.50 -8.27 16.37
CA ARG A 365 5.72 -6.85 16.72
C ARG A 365 4.48 -6.23 17.35
N LEU A 366 3.29 -6.65 16.91
CA LEU A 366 2.00 -6.19 17.46
C LEU A 366 1.66 -6.83 18.81
N GLN A 367 2.03 -8.09 19.02
CA GLN A 367 1.74 -8.84 20.25
C GLN A 367 2.13 -8.09 21.54
N PRO A 368 3.35 -7.56 21.73
CA PRO A 368 3.71 -6.86 22.96
C PRO A 368 2.98 -5.52 23.13
N LEU A 369 2.45 -4.93 22.05
CA LEU A 369 1.70 -3.66 22.09
C LEU A 369 0.24 -3.87 22.48
N TRP A 370 -0.40 -4.90 21.92
CA TRP A 370 -1.85 -5.11 22.04
C TRP A 370 -2.24 -6.21 23.03
N ALA A 371 -1.39 -7.22 23.18
CA ALA A 371 -1.73 -8.44 23.89
C ALA A 371 -0.54 -8.99 24.70
N PRO A 372 -0.05 -8.27 25.73
CA PRO A 372 0.98 -8.78 26.63
C PRO A 372 0.55 -10.11 27.27
N GLY A 373 1.44 -11.11 27.25
CA GLY A 373 1.15 -12.44 27.80
C GLY A 373 0.20 -13.30 26.95
N ALA A 374 0.04 -13.00 25.66
CA ALA A 374 -0.78 -13.79 24.75
C ALA A 374 -0.10 -15.08 24.28
N ALA A 375 -0.91 -16.10 23.96
CA ALA A 375 -0.45 -17.24 23.18
C ALA A 375 -0.58 -16.95 21.68
N LEU A 376 0.32 -17.53 20.89
CA LEU A 376 0.30 -17.46 19.43
C LEU A 376 -0.14 -18.81 18.87
N THR A 377 -1.23 -18.81 18.10
CA THR A 377 -1.76 -20.03 17.47
C THR A 377 -1.82 -19.90 15.96
N TYR A 378 -1.65 -21.03 15.28
CA TYR A 378 -1.62 -21.14 13.83
C TYR A 378 -2.76 -22.06 13.42
N ALA A 379 -3.77 -21.54 12.73
CA ALA A 379 -4.93 -22.32 12.35
C ALA A 379 -5.12 -22.38 10.84
N GLN A 380 -5.90 -23.36 10.39
CA GLN A 380 -6.29 -23.46 9.00
C GLN A 380 -7.10 -22.20 8.59
N GLY A 381 -6.59 -21.48 7.60
CA GLY A 381 -7.26 -20.38 6.94
C GLY A 381 -8.12 -20.86 5.77
N LYS A 382 -8.55 -19.92 4.92
CA LYS A 382 -9.32 -20.22 3.71
C LYS A 382 -8.48 -21.10 2.75
N TRP A 383 -9.15 -22.03 2.09
CA TRP A 383 -8.56 -22.92 1.08
C TRP A 383 -9.21 -22.65 -0.28
N TYR A 384 -8.40 -22.25 -1.27
CA TYR A 384 -8.87 -21.87 -2.60
C TYR A 384 -8.58 -22.96 -3.65
N PRO A 385 -9.36 -23.05 -4.74
CA PRO A 385 -9.11 -24.00 -5.83
C PRO A 385 -7.69 -23.87 -6.39
N GLY A 386 -6.96 -24.99 -6.50
CA GLY A 386 -5.59 -25.04 -7.03
C GLY A 386 -4.47 -25.02 -5.96
N GLU A 387 -4.80 -24.75 -4.69
CA GLU A 387 -3.84 -24.87 -3.58
C GLU A 387 -3.75 -26.32 -3.08
N GLN A 388 -2.52 -26.83 -2.87
CA GLN A 388 -2.32 -28.18 -2.32
C GLN A 388 -2.53 -28.25 -0.80
N LEU A 389 -2.30 -27.15 -0.08
CA LEU A 389 -2.47 -27.04 1.37
C LEU A 389 -3.27 -25.78 1.69
N PRO A 390 -4.08 -25.80 2.76
CA PRO A 390 -4.75 -24.61 3.24
C PRO A 390 -3.73 -23.60 3.75
N ARG A 391 -4.07 -22.31 3.68
CA ARG A 391 -3.24 -21.26 4.25
C ARG A 391 -3.27 -21.32 5.77
N TRP A 392 -2.27 -20.73 6.41
CA TRP A 392 -2.24 -20.59 7.86
C TRP A 392 -2.68 -19.17 8.24
N GLY A 393 -3.74 -19.06 9.02
CA GLY A 393 -4.04 -17.83 9.75
C GLY A 393 -3.25 -17.81 11.05
N LEU A 394 -2.60 -16.68 11.35
CA LEU A 394 -1.79 -16.52 12.56
C LEU A 394 -2.57 -15.67 13.55
N TYR A 395 -2.77 -16.18 14.76
CA TYR A 395 -3.64 -15.56 15.76
C TYR A 395 -2.88 -15.30 17.05
N CYS A 396 -3.28 -14.23 17.72
CA CYS A 396 -2.82 -13.86 19.04
C CYS A 396 -4.02 -13.86 19.99
N HIS A 397 -3.97 -14.66 21.07
CA HIS A 397 -5.08 -14.84 22.02
C HIS A 397 -4.67 -14.39 23.44
N TRP A 398 -5.47 -13.50 24.05
CA TRP A 398 -5.25 -13.02 25.43
C TRP A 398 -6.56 -12.87 26.20
N ARG A 399 -6.47 -12.84 27.53
CA ARG A 399 -7.63 -12.73 28.41
C ARG A 399 -8.02 -11.27 28.61
N ALA A 400 -9.31 -10.99 28.58
CA ALA A 400 -9.87 -9.67 28.88
C ALA A 400 -9.61 -9.23 30.33
N ASP A 401 -9.37 -10.17 31.25
CA ASP A 401 -9.06 -9.91 32.66
C ASP A 401 -7.58 -9.57 32.94
N GLY A 402 -6.75 -9.52 31.90
CA GLY A 402 -5.33 -9.17 32.00
C GLY A 402 -4.41 -10.27 32.55
N GLN A 403 -4.93 -11.45 32.90
CA GLN A 403 -4.06 -12.58 33.24
C GLN A 403 -3.38 -13.14 31.98
N PRO A 404 -2.11 -13.58 32.06
CA PRO A 404 -1.41 -14.12 30.89
C PRO A 404 -2.03 -15.45 30.45
N VAL A 405 -2.15 -15.63 29.13
CA VAL A 405 -2.41 -16.92 28.48
C VAL A 405 -1.11 -17.70 28.27
N TRP A 406 -0.01 -17.00 28.07
CA TRP A 406 1.34 -17.54 27.96
C TRP A 406 2.31 -16.67 28.75
N THR A 407 3.17 -17.28 29.57
CA THR A 407 4.05 -16.55 30.50
C THR A 407 5.47 -16.32 30.00
N ASP A 408 6.04 -17.23 29.22
CA ASP A 408 7.41 -17.11 28.70
C ASP A 408 7.45 -17.04 27.15
N PRO A 409 7.42 -15.83 26.56
CA PRO A 409 7.42 -15.65 25.11
C PRO A 409 8.60 -16.29 24.37
N ALA A 410 9.72 -16.57 25.06
CA ALA A 410 10.89 -17.18 24.44
C ALA A 410 10.64 -18.65 24.02
N LEU A 411 9.62 -19.30 24.60
CA LEU A 411 9.20 -20.66 24.28
C LEU A 411 8.27 -20.74 23.05
N LEU A 412 7.77 -19.61 22.52
CA LEU A 412 6.93 -19.60 21.32
C LEU A 412 7.80 -19.55 20.06
N ALA A 413 7.71 -20.58 19.21
CA ALA A 413 8.51 -20.74 17.99
C ALA A 413 8.11 -19.77 16.86
N SER A 414 9.10 -19.27 16.11
CA SER A 414 8.94 -18.39 14.94
C SER A 414 9.32 -19.10 13.64
N ASP A 415 8.78 -18.65 12.50
CA ASP A 415 9.19 -19.16 11.19
C ASP A 415 10.67 -18.82 10.86
N ASP A 416 11.26 -17.83 11.56
CA ASP A 416 12.68 -17.46 11.46
C ASP A 416 13.59 -18.27 12.41
N ASP A 417 13.02 -19.06 13.33
CA ASP A 417 13.79 -19.90 14.25
C ASP A 417 14.38 -21.12 13.53
N LYS A 418 15.54 -21.57 14.01
CA LYS A 418 16.15 -22.85 13.62
C LYS A 418 16.25 -23.74 14.86
N GLY A 419 15.89 -25.00 14.71
CA GLY A 419 16.01 -25.99 15.78
C GLY A 419 16.49 -27.34 15.26
N ASP A 420 16.60 -28.29 16.18
CA ASP A 420 17.12 -29.65 15.96
C ASP A 420 16.19 -30.74 16.52
N ALA A 421 14.94 -30.40 16.88
CA ALA A 421 13.98 -31.36 17.40
C ALA A 421 13.70 -32.50 16.41
N THR A 422 13.67 -33.72 16.94
CA THR A 422 13.45 -34.98 16.22
C THR A 422 12.11 -35.60 16.61
N ALA A 423 11.69 -36.66 15.90
CA ALA A 423 10.49 -37.41 16.28
C ALA A 423 10.58 -37.99 17.71
N GLN A 424 11.78 -38.37 18.17
CA GLN A 424 11.99 -38.83 19.53
C GLN A 424 11.72 -37.71 20.56
N ASP A 425 12.16 -36.48 20.27
CA ASP A 425 11.86 -35.31 21.12
C ASP A 425 10.36 -35.03 21.16
N ALA A 426 9.65 -35.18 20.02
CA ALA A 426 8.20 -35.02 19.97
C ALA A 426 7.48 -36.11 20.80
N ALA A 427 7.95 -37.35 20.78
CA ALA A 427 7.42 -38.44 21.59
C ALA A 427 7.67 -38.24 23.09
N GLU A 428 8.85 -37.76 23.47
CA GLU A 428 9.18 -37.38 24.85
C GLU A 428 8.29 -36.23 25.33
N PHE A 429 8.15 -35.18 24.50
CA PHE A 429 7.28 -34.03 24.77
C PHE A 429 5.83 -34.47 24.98
N ALA A 430 5.27 -35.30 24.11
CA ALA A 430 3.92 -35.83 24.25
C ALA A 430 3.73 -36.67 25.53
N THR A 431 4.75 -37.43 25.92
CA THR A 431 4.73 -38.28 27.12
C THR A 431 4.70 -37.43 28.39
N ILE A 432 5.51 -36.37 28.46
CA ILE A 432 5.53 -35.42 29.59
C ILE A 432 4.22 -34.64 29.64
N LEU A 433 3.72 -34.19 28.49
CA LEU A 433 2.46 -33.46 28.39
C LEU A 433 1.27 -34.32 28.85
N ALA A 434 1.22 -35.61 28.50
CA ALA A 434 0.21 -36.53 29.03
C ALA A 434 0.25 -36.57 30.57
N GLY A 435 1.44 -36.61 31.16
CA GLY A 435 1.64 -36.52 32.61
C GLY A 435 1.09 -35.22 33.22
N HIS A 436 1.37 -34.07 32.59
CA HIS A 436 0.85 -32.76 33.00
C HIS A 436 -0.68 -32.65 32.92
N LEU A 437 -1.30 -33.33 31.96
CA LEU A 437 -2.76 -33.42 31.82
C LEU A 437 -3.39 -34.48 32.75
N GLY A 438 -2.58 -35.20 33.52
CA GLY A 438 -3.03 -36.29 34.40
C GLY A 438 -3.49 -37.55 33.65
N ILE A 439 -3.06 -37.71 32.40
CA ILE A 439 -3.36 -38.83 31.50
C ILE A 439 -2.24 -39.88 31.60
N ASP A 440 -2.61 -41.16 31.55
CA ASP A 440 -1.63 -42.25 31.51
C ASP A 440 -0.77 -42.13 30.22
N PRO A 441 0.56 -41.94 30.33
CA PRO A 441 1.42 -41.77 29.17
C PRO A 441 1.46 -42.99 28.22
N THR A 442 1.02 -44.17 28.68
CA THR A 442 0.88 -45.37 27.84
C THR A 442 -0.26 -45.29 26.82
N LEU A 443 -1.14 -44.28 26.93
CA LEU A 443 -2.21 -44.00 25.98
C LEU A 443 -1.72 -43.20 24.75
N ARG A 444 -0.46 -42.76 24.73
CA ARG A 444 0.19 -42.19 23.54
C ARG A 444 0.22 -43.21 22.42
N ILE A 445 -0.17 -42.79 21.22
CA ILE A 445 -0.16 -43.63 20.02
C ILE A 445 0.89 -43.08 19.05
N PRO A 446 1.94 -43.84 18.69
CA PRO A 446 2.88 -43.42 17.66
C PRO A 446 2.19 -43.39 16.30
N ALA A 447 2.42 -42.32 15.53
CA ALA A 447 1.88 -42.14 14.19
C ALA A 447 2.97 -42.40 13.13
N HIS A 448 2.59 -43.11 12.06
CA HIS A 448 3.47 -43.50 10.97
C HIS A 448 2.91 -43.02 9.63
N GLU A 449 3.79 -42.81 8.66
CA GLU A 449 3.41 -42.57 7.27
C GLU A 449 2.85 -43.87 6.65
N ASP A 450 1.87 -43.75 5.74
CA ASP A 450 1.27 -44.92 5.07
C ASP A 450 2.27 -45.60 4.12
N ILE A 451 2.94 -46.62 4.65
CA ILE A 451 4.01 -47.35 3.97
C ILE A 451 3.51 -47.98 2.66
N ASP A 452 2.35 -48.62 2.70
CA ASP A 452 1.79 -49.33 1.54
C ASP A 452 1.43 -48.36 0.41
N TYR A 453 0.88 -47.20 0.75
CA TYR A 453 0.60 -46.13 -0.21
C TYR A 453 1.88 -45.63 -0.88
N TYR A 454 2.93 -45.32 -0.12
CA TYR A 454 4.18 -44.78 -0.67
C TYR A 454 4.97 -45.83 -1.46
N LEU A 455 4.97 -47.10 -1.05
CA LEU A 455 5.55 -48.21 -1.82
C LEU A 455 4.78 -48.46 -3.14
N TRP A 456 3.45 -48.36 -3.12
CA TRP A 456 2.65 -48.41 -4.34
C TRP A 456 2.96 -47.25 -5.28
N ARG A 457 3.17 -46.04 -4.74
CA ARG A 457 3.49 -44.83 -5.50
C ARG A 457 4.90 -44.90 -6.10
N GLU A 458 5.87 -45.43 -5.36
CA GLU A 458 7.23 -45.70 -5.85
C GLU A 458 7.22 -46.65 -7.05
N LYS A 459 6.44 -47.75 -7.00
CA LYS A 459 6.28 -48.69 -8.12
C LYS A 459 5.71 -48.05 -9.40
N LYS A 460 5.05 -46.89 -9.27
CA LYS A 460 4.50 -46.12 -10.40
C LYS A 460 5.48 -45.09 -10.97
N LEU A 461 6.66 -44.92 -10.36
CA LEU A 461 7.69 -44.05 -10.90
C LEU A 461 8.22 -44.60 -12.23
N PRO A 462 8.65 -43.74 -13.18
CA PRO A 462 9.29 -44.18 -14.41
C PRO A 462 10.49 -45.09 -14.14
N ALA A 463 10.69 -46.13 -14.95
CA ALA A 463 11.74 -47.14 -14.73
C ALA A 463 13.19 -46.62 -14.72
N ASN A 464 13.41 -45.35 -15.08
CA ASN A 464 14.72 -44.70 -15.16
C ASN A 464 14.93 -43.60 -14.12
N VAL A 465 14.07 -43.50 -13.10
CA VAL A 465 14.25 -42.60 -11.95
C VAL A 465 14.31 -43.41 -10.67
N VAL A 466 15.14 -42.98 -9.73
CA VAL A 466 15.14 -43.48 -8.35
C VAL A 466 14.21 -42.60 -7.52
N ALA A 467 13.66 -43.10 -6.42
CA ALA A 467 12.66 -42.40 -5.61
C ALA A 467 13.18 -41.05 -5.08
N GLU A 468 14.48 -40.96 -4.83
CA GLU A 468 15.20 -39.78 -4.33
C GLU A 468 15.51 -38.73 -5.41
N ASP A 469 15.51 -39.11 -6.69
CA ASP A 469 15.63 -38.21 -7.87
C ASP A 469 14.43 -38.39 -8.81
N ALA A 470 13.23 -38.45 -8.22
CA ALA A 470 12.01 -38.63 -8.97
C ALA A 470 11.77 -37.39 -9.87
N LYS A 471 11.99 -37.49 -11.18
CA LYS A 471 11.70 -36.43 -12.17
C LYS A 471 10.18 -36.23 -12.40
N LEU A 472 9.43 -36.10 -11.32
CA LEU A 472 8.01 -35.79 -11.29
C LEU A 472 7.78 -34.37 -11.80
N ARG A 473 6.66 -34.15 -12.50
CA ARG A 473 6.26 -32.81 -12.95
C ARG A 473 5.94 -31.86 -11.80
N ASP A 474 5.51 -32.41 -10.67
CA ASP A 474 5.22 -31.66 -9.44
C ASP A 474 6.49 -31.59 -8.55
N PRO A 475 7.08 -30.39 -8.36
CA PRO A 475 8.27 -30.21 -7.52
C PRO A 475 8.04 -30.49 -6.03
N MET A 476 6.85 -30.25 -5.50
CA MET A 476 6.53 -30.45 -4.08
C MET A 476 6.41 -31.94 -3.76
N GLU A 477 5.72 -32.70 -4.60
CA GLU A 477 5.64 -34.15 -4.49
C GLU A 477 7.02 -34.81 -4.63
N ARG A 478 7.89 -34.28 -5.50
CA ARG A 478 9.29 -34.72 -5.57
C ARG A 478 10.02 -34.50 -4.24
N ALA A 479 9.92 -33.29 -3.68
CA ALA A 479 10.55 -32.97 -2.39
C ALA A 479 9.99 -33.84 -1.25
N ARG A 480 8.68 -34.15 -1.27
CA ARG A 480 8.03 -35.04 -0.31
C ARG A 480 8.59 -36.45 -0.37
N LEU A 481 8.60 -37.08 -1.55
CA LEU A 481 9.14 -38.44 -1.70
C LEU A 481 10.62 -38.50 -1.31
N ALA A 482 11.42 -37.54 -1.75
CA ALA A 482 12.84 -37.47 -1.37
C ALA A 482 13.04 -37.39 0.16
N ARG A 483 12.21 -36.60 0.86
CA ARG A 483 12.23 -36.52 2.33
C ARG A 483 11.78 -37.83 3.00
N LEU A 484 10.65 -38.40 2.56
CA LEU A 484 10.07 -39.61 3.15
C LEU A 484 11.00 -40.83 3.02
N PHE A 485 11.55 -41.06 1.83
CA PHE A 485 12.49 -42.16 1.60
C PHE A 485 13.84 -41.92 2.28
N GLY A 486 14.27 -40.66 2.44
CA GLY A 486 15.48 -40.29 3.17
C GLY A 486 15.36 -40.46 4.69
N GLN A 487 14.16 -40.34 5.27
CA GLN A 487 13.90 -40.51 6.71
C GLN A 487 13.64 -41.97 7.10
N GLY A 488 13.19 -42.80 6.15
CA GLY A 488 12.79 -44.20 6.39
C GLY A 488 11.30 -44.32 6.72
N LEU A 489 10.57 -45.16 5.97
CA LEU A 489 9.10 -45.28 6.06
C LEU A 489 8.59 -45.93 7.36
N ASN A 490 9.45 -46.57 8.15
CA ASN A 490 9.07 -47.29 9.37
C ASN A 490 9.28 -46.46 10.65
N GLU A 491 9.75 -45.22 10.54
CA GLU A 491 9.99 -44.34 11.68
C GLU A 491 8.68 -43.72 12.20
N GLU A 492 8.61 -43.43 13.51
CA GLU A 492 7.54 -42.61 14.09
C GLU A 492 7.71 -41.18 13.57
N VAL A 493 6.66 -40.58 13.01
CA VAL A 493 6.70 -39.18 12.53
C VAL A 493 6.11 -38.19 13.53
N GLY A 494 5.34 -38.68 14.50
CA GLY A 494 4.82 -37.90 15.61
C GLY A 494 3.95 -38.73 16.53
N SER A 495 3.49 -38.11 17.60
CA SER A 495 2.72 -38.75 18.66
C SER A 495 1.28 -38.22 18.69
N VAL A 496 0.31 -39.11 18.84
CA VAL A 496 -1.12 -38.80 18.94
C VAL A 496 -1.63 -39.17 20.32
N LEU A 497 -2.31 -38.23 20.96
CA LEU A 497 -2.93 -38.39 22.27
C LEU A 497 -4.43 -38.13 22.13
N PRO A 498 -5.27 -39.19 22.04
CA PRO A 498 -6.72 -39.04 22.07
C PRO A 498 -7.15 -38.26 23.32
N LEU A 499 -7.84 -37.14 23.11
CA LEU A 499 -8.09 -36.17 24.15
C LEU A 499 -9.42 -35.46 23.94
N ARG A 500 -10.30 -35.53 24.94
CA ARG A 500 -11.46 -34.64 25.10
C ARG A 500 -11.61 -34.19 26.54
N ARG A 501 -12.47 -33.21 26.79
CA ARG A 501 -12.89 -32.81 28.13
C ARG A 501 -14.33 -33.26 28.37
N ARG A 502 -14.67 -33.70 29.59
CA ARG A 502 -16.04 -34.14 29.94
C ARG A 502 -16.40 -33.83 31.39
N GLY A 503 -17.68 -33.53 31.63
CA GLY A 503 -18.28 -33.22 32.94
C GLY A 503 -18.73 -31.76 33.05
N ASP A 504 -19.39 -31.41 34.16
CA ASP A 504 -19.95 -30.08 34.41
C ASP A 504 -19.23 -29.36 35.56
N GLY A 505 -19.02 -28.04 35.40
CA GLY A 505 -18.42 -27.19 36.43
C GLY A 505 -17.05 -27.67 36.90
N GLU A 506 -16.83 -27.72 38.22
CA GLU A 506 -15.57 -28.17 38.83
C GLU A 506 -15.33 -29.69 38.70
N ALA A 507 -16.33 -30.49 38.33
CA ALA A 507 -16.20 -31.94 38.16
C ALA A 507 -15.69 -32.34 36.75
N ARG A 508 -15.43 -31.34 35.89
CA ARG A 508 -14.98 -31.49 34.51
C ARG A 508 -13.50 -31.90 34.47
N ALA A 509 -13.19 -33.00 33.78
CA ALA A 509 -11.86 -33.61 33.75
C ALA A 509 -11.43 -33.96 32.33
N TRP A 510 -10.12 -34.10 32.11
CA TRP A 510 -9.57 -34.66 30.87
C TRP A 510 -9.98 -36.13 30.75
N GLU A 511 -10.33 -36.56 29.55
CA GLU A 511 -10.72 -37.92 29.22
C GLU A 511 -9.92 -38.40 28.01
N SER A 512 -9.32 -39.58 28.11
CA SER A 512 -8.48 -40.19 27.09
C SER A 512 -8.77 -41.69 26.98
N GLY A 513 -8.45 -42.30 25.83
CA GLY A 513 -8.57 -43.72 25.62
C GLY A 513 -7.74 -44.18 24.43
N LYS A 514 -7.29 -45.44 24.44
CA LYS A 514 -6.47 -46.01 23.36
C LYS A 514 -7.35 -46.39 22.18
N TRP A 515 -7.08 -45.83 20.99
CA TRP A 515 -7.82 -46.19 19.78
C TRP A 515 -7.63 -47.66 19.38
N ALA A 516 -8.75 -48.37 19.18
CA ALA A 516 -8.75 -49.72 18.63
C ALA A 516 -8.66 -49.66 17.08
N LEU A 517 -7.44 -49.85 16.56
CA LEU A 517 -7.14 -49.85 15.12
C LEU A 517 -7.03 -51.28 14.59
N ARG A 518 -7.42 -51.50 13.32
CA ARG A 518 -7.49 -52.85 12.72
C ARG A 518 -6.14 -53.56 12.61
N GLU A 519 -5.07 -52.80 12.35
CA GLU A 519 -3.70 -53.33 12.18
C GLU A 519 -2.80 -53.06 13.40
N GLY A 520 -3.36 -52.51 14.47
CA GLY A 520 -2.62 -52.21 15.71
C GLY A 520 -1.73 -50.96 15.65
N GLU A 521 -1.40 -50.46 14.45
CA GLU A 521 -0.63 -49.24 14.21
C GLU A 521 -1.49 -48.11 13.61
N LEU A 522 -1.05 -46.86 13.81
CA LEU A 522 -1.72 -45.66 13.31
C LEU A 522 -1.01 -45.12 12.07
N PHE A 523 -1.55 -45.42 10.89
CA PHE A 523 -1.09 -44.85 9.62
C PHE A 523 -1.85 -43.56 9.28
N LEU A 524 -1.11 -42.51 8.96
CA LEU A 524 -1.66 -41.21 8.59
C LEU A 524 -2.19 -41.21 7.16
N ILE A 525 -3.24 -40.43 6.92
CA ILE A 525 -3.70 -40.11 5.56
C ILE A 525 -2.53 -39.44 4.81
N PRO A 526 -2.11 -39.92 3.62
CA PRO A 526 -0.98 -39.35 2.89
C PRO A 526 -1.12 -37.85 2.58
N GLY A 527 -0.08 -37.04 2.85
CA GLY A 527 -0.10 -35.60 2.58
C GLY A 527 1.03 -34.81 3.25
N ASP A 528 1.01 -33.48 3.11
CA ASP A 528 1.99 -32.56 3.75
C ASP A 528 1.39 -31.70 4.87
N SER A 529 0.09 -31.82 5.13
CA SER A 529 -0.55 -31.16 6.27
C SER A 529 0.04 -31.66 7.60
N PRO A 530 -0.08 -30.91 8.69
CA PRO A 530 0.19 -31.42 10.03
C PRO A 530 -0.53 -32.73 10.30
N ILE A 531 0.08 -33.61 11.11
CA ILE A 531 -0.47 -34.94 11.39
C ILE A 531 -1.90 -34.90 11.95
N GLY A 532 -2.28 -33.84 12.67
CA GLY A 532 -3.63 -33.68 13.22
C GLY A 532 -4.74 -33.55 12.16
N PHE A 533 -4.44 -33.00 10.98
CA PHE A 533 -5.37 -32.99 9.83
C PHE A 533 -5.32 -34.27 9.00
N ARG A 534 -4.40 -35.18 9.32
CA ARG A 534 -4.14 -36.42 8.58
C ARG A 534 -4.52 -37.67 9.40
N LEU A 535 -5.23 -37.49 10.51
CA LEU A 535 -5.68 -38.59 11.35
C LEU A 535 -6.78 -39.40 10.63
N PRO A 536 -6.69 -40.74 10.57
CA PRO A 536 -7.69 -41.60 9.93
C PRO A 536 -8.91 -41.81 10.85
N LEU A 537 -9.68 -40.76 11.14
CA LEU A 537 -10.80 -40.81 12.10
C LEU A 537 -11.89 -41.80 11.68
N ASP A 538 -12.07 -42.04 10.38
CA ASP A 538 -13.00 -43.04 9.82
C ASP A 538 -12.61 -44.49 10.12
N SER A 539 -11.34 -44.72 10.47
CA SER A 539 -10.83 -46.05 10.86
C SER A 539 -11.12 -46.40 12.33
N LEU A 540 -11.66 -45.44 13.10
CA LEU A 540 -12.06 -45.68 14.49
C LEU A 540 -13.34 -46.53 14.56
N PRO A 541 -13.62 -47.22 15.69
CA PRO A 541 -14.86 -47.97 15.85
C PRO A 541 -16.10 -47.13 15.51
N TRP A 542 -16.98 -47.69 14.69
CA TRP A 542 -18.11 -46.97 14.09
C TRP A 542 -19.18 -46.58 15.13
N ALA A 543 -19.79 -45.41 14.94
CA ALA A 543 -21.01 -44.96 15.61
C ALA A 543 -21.79 -44.08 14.63
N SER A 544 -23.13 -44.05 14.72
CA SER A 544 -23.93 -43.12 13.92
C SER A 544 -23.67 -41.67 14.33
N GLU A 545 -23.79 -40.71 13.42
CA GLU A 545 -23.54 -39.28 13.73
C GLU A 545 -24.39 -38.78 14.91
N GLU A 546 -25.63 -39.25 15.00
CA GLU A 546 -26.58 -38.94 16.08
C GLU A 546 -26.17 -39.56 17.43
N ALA A 547 -25.46 -40.69 17.40
CA ALA A 547 -24.95 -41.37 18.60
C ALA A 547 -23.57 -40.86 19.03
N ILE A 548 -22.83 -40.15 18.17
CA ILE A 548 -21.56 -39.52 18.55
C ILE A 548 -21.87 -38.44 19.59
N GLU A 549 -21.33 -38.64 20.79
CA GLU A 549 -21.44 -37.68 21.89
C GLU A 549 -20.61 -36.42 21.58
N ALA A 550 -21.22 -35.44 20.91
CA ALA A 550 -20.63 -34.12 20.68
C ALA A 550 -21.08 -33.13 21.76
N GLU A 551 -20.16 -32.29 22.24
CA GLU A 551 -20.54 -31.16 23.10
C GLU A 551 -21.09 -30.02 22.23
N PRO A 552 -22.28 -29.47 22.56
CA PRO A 552 -22.83 -28.36 21.81
C PRO A 552 -22.03 -27.07 22.04
N ASP A 553 -21.91 -26.26 21.00
CA ASP A 553 -21.32 -24.93 21.13
C ASP A 553 -22.14 -24.06 22.11
N PRO A 554 -21.48 -23.31 23.01
CA PRO A 554 -22.19 -22.44 23.93
C PRO A 554 -22.89 -21.30 23.18
N ASP A 555 -24.15 -21.03 23.50
CA ASP A 555 -24.91 -19.92 22.91
C ASP A 555 -24.26 -18.57 23.29
N PRO A 556 -23.92 -17.70 22.32
CA PRO A 556 -23.36 -16.37 22.57
C PRO A 556 -24.21 -15.46 23.48
N PHE A 557 -25.52 -15.71 23.57
CA PHE A 557 -26.43 -14.96 24.44
C PHE A 557 -26.43 -15.45 25.90
N THR A 558 -25.71 -16.54 26.21
CA THR A 558 -25.64 -17.07 27.57
C THR A 558 -24.67 -16.24 28.43
N ARG A 559 -25.14 -15.78 29.59
CA ARG A 559 -24.28 -15.12 30.59
C ARG A 559 -23.21 -16.09 31.10
N ARG A 560 -21.95 -15.66 31.10
CA ARG A 560 -20.80 -16.47 31.54
C ARG A 560 -20.26 -15.96 32.87
N GLU A 561 -19.86 -16.88 33.74
CA GLU A 561 -19.07 -16.56 34.94
C GLU A 561 -17.65 -16.09 34.56
N PRO A 562 -16.85 -15.49 35.46
CA PRO A 562 -15.45 -15.18 35.18
C PRO A 562 -14.63 -16.43 34.81
N LEU A 563 -13.61 -16.26 33.96
CA LEU A 563 -12.66 -17.34 33.65
C LEU A 563 -11.91 -17.76 34.91
N ARG A 564 -11.58 -19.05 35.03
CA ARG A 564 -10.79 -19.53 36.18
C ARG A 564 -9.42 -18.84 36.22
N PRO A 565 -8.86 -18.56 37.41
CA PRO A 565 -7.50 -18.01 37.53
C PRO A 565 -6.49 -18.91 36.85
N ARG A 566 -5.47 -18.33 36.21
CA ARG A 566 -4.40 -19.09 35.58
C ARG A 566 -3.72 -19.98 36.62
N ARG A 567 -3.53 -21.24 36.24
CA ARG A 567 -2.73 -22.22 36.98
C ARG A 567 -1.60 -22.70 36.09
N GLU A 568 -0.52 -23.15 36.70
CA GLU A 568 0.65 -23.65 35.96
C GLU A 568 0.39 -25.06 35.39
N LEU A 569 -0.37 -25.88 36.13
CA LEU A 569 -0.83 -27.19 35.70
C LEU A 569 -2.31 -27.37 36.06
N PRO A 570 -3.10 -28.11 35.24
CA PRO A 570 -4.48 -28.45 35.57
C PRO A 570 -4.57 -29.37 36.79
N GLU A 571 -5.60 -29.21 37.61
CA GLU A 571 -5.86 -30.06 38.78
C GLU A 571 -6.75 -31.28 38.42
N GLY A 572 -6.47 -32.43 39.04
CA GLY A 572 -7.27 -33.66 38.92
C GLY A 572 -6.62 -34.76 38.09
N ARG A 573 -7.02 -36.02 38.32
CA ARG A 573 -6.62 -37.16 37.49
C ARG A 573 -7.56 -37.27 36.28
N ALA A 574 -7.01 -37.52 35.09
CA ALA A 574 -7.82 -37.75 33.90
C ALA A 574 -8.65 -39.04 34.06
N ARG A 575 -9.84 -39.05 33.46
CA ARG A 575 -10.67 -40.25 33.36
C ARG A 575 -10.17 -41.09 32.19
N ILE A 576 -9.86 -42.36 32.46
CA ILE A 576 -9.48 -43.32 31.42
C ILE A 576 -10.76 -43.98 30.91
N VAL A 577 -11.01 -43.88 29.61
CA VAL A 577 -12.06 -44.66 28.94
C VAL A 577 -11.49 -46.03 28.64
N GLU A 578 -11.92 -47.05 29.38
CA GLU A 578 -11.63 -48.44 29.04
C GLU A 578 -12.29 -48.76 27.68
N GLN A 579 -11.47 -48.90 26.63
CA GLN A 579 -11.95 -49.40 25.35
C GLN A 579 -11.85 -50.93 25.37
N THR A 580 -12.99 -51.60 25.48
CA THR A 580 -13.11 -53.03 25.15
C THR A 580 -12.94 -53.23 23.64
N LEU A 581 -12.47 -54.41 23.22
CA LEU A 581 -12.33 -54.73 21.80
C LEU A 581 -13.68 -54.50 21.07
N PRO A 582 -13.70 -53.72 19.97
CA PRO A 582 -14.94 -53.40 19.27
C PRO A 582 -15.59 -54.67 18.72
N VAL A 583 -16.91 -54.79 18.90
CA VAL A 583 -17.70 -55.92 18.37
C VAL A 583 -18.26 -55.53 17.00
N PRO A 584 -18.00 -56.30 15.92
CA PRO A 584 -18.54 -55.99 14.59
C PRO A 584 -20.06 -55.80 14.61
N GLY A 585 -20.54 -54.68 14.05
CA GLY A 585 -21.97 -54.35 13.98
C GLY A 585 -22.56 -53.68 15.23
N ARG A 586 -21.77 -53.39 16.26
CA ARG A 586 -22.17 -52.60 17.44
C ARG A 586 -21.61 -51.19 17.35
N GLU A 587 -22.44 -50.20 17.70
CA GLU A 587 -22.00 -48.80 17.83
C GLU A 587 -21.16 -48.57 19.08
N GLU A 588 -20.09 -47.79 18.94
CA GLU A 588 -19.18 -47.40 20.02
C GLU A 588 -19.20 -45.87 20.20
N PRO A 589 -20.27 -45.28 20.78
CA PRO A 589 -20.42 -43.82 20.89
C PRO A 589 -19.43 -43.19 21.88
N GLY A 590 -18.91 -43.97 22.83
CA GLY A 590 -18.01 -43.50 23.89
C GLY A 590 -16.55 -43.26 23.49
N VAL A 591 -16.16 -43.61 22.25
CA VAL A 591 -14.78 -43.44 21.74
C VAL A 591 -14.41 -41.96 21.75
N VAL A 592 -13.22 -41.64 22.26
CA VAL A 592 -12.66 -40.29 22.18
C VAL A 592 -12.16 -40.05 20.76
N ARG A 593 -12.90 -39.28 19.94
CA ARG A 593 -12.61 -39.07 18.50
C ARG A 593 -11.79 -37.82 18.19
N THR A 594 -11.46 -37.04 19.20
CA THR A 594 -10.57 -35.88 19.10
C THR A 594 -9.20 -36.24 19.65
N ALA A 595 -8.14 -35.62 19.13
CA ALA A 595 -6.78 -35.88 19.59
C ALA A 595 -5.92 -34.63 19.57
N LEU A 596 -5.04 -34.52 20.57
CA LEU A 596 -3.88 -33.65 20.54
C LEU A 596 -2.76 -34.40 19.82
N CYS A 597 -2.02 -33.72 18.95
CA CYS A 597 -0.86 -34.32 18.29
C CYS A 597 0.41 -33.51 18.54
N VAL A 598 1.55 -34.18 18.63
CA VAL A 598 2.86 -33.55 18.74
C VAL A 598 3.77 -34.10 17.66
N GLU A 599 4.31 -33.24 16.81
CA GLU A 599 5.26 -33.59 15.75
C GLU A 599 6.49 -32.69 15.79
N ALA A 600 7.62 -33.20 15.32
CA ALA A 600 8.81 -32.39 15.08
C ALA A 600 8.90 -32.05 13.59
N ARG A 601 8.81 -30.76 13.26
CA ARG A 601 8.85 -30.29 11.87
C ARG A 601 9.88 -29.18 11.73
N ARG A 602 10.82 -29.34 10.80
CA ARG A 602 11.97 -28.42 10.58
C ARG A 602 12.77 -28.14 11.86
N GLY A 603 12.89 -29.14 12.73
CA GLY A 603 13.63 -29.02 13.99
C GLY A 603 12.91 -28.29 15.12
N LEU A 604 11.61 -28.00 14.98
CA LEU A 604 10.79 -27.35 16.01
C LEU A 604 9.61 -28.26 16.39
N ILE A 605 9.12 -28.13 17.61
CA ILE A 605 7.96 -28.89 18.10
C ILE A 605 6.67 -28.20 17.68
N HIS A 606 5.75 -28.94 17.08
CA HIS A 606 4.41 -28.48 16.72
C HIS A 606 3.38 -29.26 17.53
N CYS A 607 2.57 -28.53 18.31
CA CYS A 607 1.46 -29.08 19.08
C CYS A 607 0.15 -28.77 18.36
N PHE A 608 -0.46 -29.79 17.75
CA PHE A 608 -1.76 -29.69 17.10
C PHE A 608 -2.88 -29.82 18.14
N LEU A 609 -3.59 -28.73 18.41
CA LEU A 609 -4.67 -28.62 19.37
C LEU A 609 -5.96 -29.27 18.83
N PRO A 610 -6.66 -30.11 19.62
CA PRO A 610 -7.99 -30.63 19.27
C PRO A 610 -9.06 -29.53 19.36
N PRO A 611 -10.25 -29.73 18.75
CA PRO A 611 -11.38 -28.83 18.96
C PRO A 611 -11.85 -28.90 20.41
N LEU A 612 -12.05 -27.74 21.02
CA LEU A 612 -12.61 -27.57 22.37
C LEU A 612 -13.80 -26.60 22.29
N THR A 613 -14.71 -26.68 23.24
CA THR A 613 -15.95 -25.87 23.28
C THR A 613 -15.88 -24.72 24.28
N LEU A 614 -15.06 -24.85 25.35
CA LEU A 614 -14.96 -23.88 26.44
C LEU A 614 -13.55 -23.26 26.53
N ALA A 615 -13.49 -21.95 26.69
CA ALA A 615 -12.23 -21.21 26.82
C ALA A 615 -11.39 -21.68 28.02
N ASP A 616 -12.05 -22.03 29.13
CA ASP A 616 -11.41 -22.56 30.34
C ASP A 616 -10.62 -23.86 30.08
N ASP A 617 -11.13 -24.75 29.23
CA ASP A 617 -10.45 -26.01 28.89
C ASP A 617 -9.27 -25.78 27.95
N TRP A 618 -9.41 -24.83 27.02
CA TRP A 618 -8.35 -24.41 26.12
C TRP A 618 -7.18 -23.77 26.89
N LEU A 619 -7.48 -22.91 27.86
CA LEU A 619 -6.48 -22.27 28.72
C LEU A 619 -5.69 -23.29 29.56
N ASP A 620 -6.38 -24.30 30.12
CA ASP A 620 -5.72 -25.39 30.86
C ASP A 620 -4.77 -26.20 29.95
N LEU A 621 -5.17 -26.47 28.71
CA LEU A 621 -4.34 -27.18 27.74
C LEU A 621 -3.09 -26.37 27.33
N VAL A 622 -3.28 -25.08 27.04
CA VAL A 622 -2.16 -24.18 26.67
C VAL A 622 -1.17 -24.04 27.82
N ALA A 623 -1.65 -23.92 29.07
CA ALA A 623 -0.78 -23.88 30.24
C ALA A 623 0.03 -25.17 30.41
N ALA A 624 -0.59 -26.33 30.22
CA ALA A 624 0.10 -27.62 30.28
C ALA A 624 1.18 -27.75 29.19
N ILE A 625 0.90 -27.29 27.97
CA ILE A 625 1.88 -27.26 26.86
C ILE A 625 3.05 -26.33 27.20
N GLU A 626 2.79 -25.16 27.76
CA GLU A 626 3.84 -24.23 28.18
C GLU A 626 4.74 -24.84 29.26
N ALA A 627 4.16 -25.49 30.27
CA ALA A 627 4.91 -26.19 31.30
C ALA A 627 5.81 -27.27 30.70
N THR A 628 5.29 -28.07 29.74
CA THR A 628 6.09 -29.08 29.04
C THR A 628 7.20 -28.46 28.17
N ALA A 629 6.93 -27.35 27.48
CA ALA A 629 7.93 -26.61 26.72
C ALA A 629 9.08 -26.13 27.61
N ARG A 630 8.76 -25.67 28.82
CA ARG A 630 9.76 -25.26 29.81
C ARG A 630 10.60 -26.44 30.30
N ASP A 631 9.97 -27.55 30.64
CA ASP A 631 10.67 -28.72 31.18
C ASP A 631 11.59 -29.39 30.14
N THR A 632 11.17 -29.39 28.87
CA THR A 632 11.96 -29.93 27.76
C THR A 632 12.95 -28.93 27.16
N GLY A 633 12.83 -27.64 27.49
CA GLY A 633 13.60 -26.56 26.87
C GLY A 633 13.33 -26.39 25.36
N ARG A 634 12.19 -26.88 24.86
CA ARG A 634 11.83 -26.85 23.43
C ARG A 634 10.89 -25.69 23.14
N LYS A 635 11.17 -24.94 22.08
CA LYS A 635 10.22 -23.98 21.52
C LYS A 635 9.09 -24.71 20.81
N VAL A 636 7.87 -24.17 20.91
CA VAL A 636 6.67 -24.80 20.36
C VAL A 636 5.87 -23.88 19.45
N PHE A 637 5.30 -24.46 18.39
CA PHE A 637 4.16 -23.90 17.68
C PHE A 637 2.87 -24.50 18.24
N LEU A 638 1.88 -23.66 18.52
CA LEU A 638 0.51 -24.11 18.81
C LEU A 638 -0.28 -24.04 17.51
N GLU A 639 -0.72 -25.17 16.96
CA GLU A 639 -1.44 -25.19 15.68
C GLU A 639 -2.72 -26.03 15.71
N GLY A 640 -3.53 -26.00 14.65
CA GLY A 640 -4.75 -26.80 14.56
C GLY A 640 -6.02 -25.98 14.81
N TYR A 641 -6.89 -26.45 15.71
CA TYR A 641 -8.16 -25.79 16.02
C TYR A 641 -7.93 -24.54 16.87
N LEU A 642 -8.69 -23.48 16.58
CA LEU A 642 -8.62 -22.21 17.30
C LEU A 642 -9.17 -22.32 18.72
N ALA A 643 -8.83 -21.33 19.54
CA ALA A 643 -9.48 -21.15 20.82
C ALA A 643 -11.01 -20.99 20.65
N PRO A 644 -11.82 -21.53 21.56
CA PRO A 644 -13.27 -21.43 21.47
C PRO A 644 -13.73 -19.98 21.52
N SER A 645 -14.81 -19.66 20.79
CA SER A 645 -15.38 -18.31 20.78
C SER A 645 -15.90 -17.92 22.18
N ASP A 646 -15.29 -16.91 22.79
CA ASP A 646 -15.63 -16.43 24.13
C ASP A 646 -15.29 -14.94 24.28
N PRO A 647 -16.23 -14.08 24.71
CA PRO A 647 -15.96 -12.64 24.89
C PRO A 647 -14.88 -12.34 25.94
N ARG A 648 -14.58 -13.30 26.84
CA ARG A 648 -13.52 -13.18 27.86
C ARG A 648 -12.13 -13.48 27.29
N LEU A 649 -12.05 -14.04 26.08
CA LEU A 649 -10.82 -14.38 25.37
C LEU A 649 -10.73 -13.61 24.05
N LEU A 650 -9.99 -12.51 24.06
CA LEU A 650 -9.84 -11.63 22.92
C LEU A 650 -8.80 -12.17 21.95
N ASN A 651 -8.92 -11.81 20.67
CA ASN A 651 -7.94 -12.19 19.66
C ASN A 651 -7.85 -11.17 18.51
N PHE A 652 -6.69 -11.12 17.89
CA PHE A 652 -6.48 -10.52 16.57
C PHE A 652 -5.71 -11.50 15.69
N SER A 653 -5.80 -11.36 14.37
CA SER A 653 -5.11 -12.25 13.43
C SER A 653 -4.36 -11.50 12.34
N VAL A 654 -3.31 -12.13 11.82
CA VAL A 654 -2.55 -11.71 10.64
C VAL A 654 -2.53 -12.88 9.66
N THR A 655 -3.21 -12.73 8.53
CA THR A 655 -3.52 -13.84 7.61
C THR A 655 -2.99 -13.52 6.21
N PRO A 656 -2.18 -14.41 5.60
CA PRO A 656 -1.79 -14.29 4.21
C PRO A 656 -2.96 -14.57 3.25
N ASP A 657 -3.55 -13.52 2.70
CA ASP A 657 -4.68 -13.58 1.76
C ASP A 657 -4.21 -13.42 0.30
N PRO A 658 -5.06 -13.69 -0.73
CA PRO A 658 -4.61 -13.63 -2.11
C PRO A 658 -4.19 -12.19 -2.44
N GLY A 659 -2.96 -12.00 -2.94
CA GLY A 659 -2.41 -10.67 -3.25
C GLY A 659 -2.10 -9.73 -2.07
N VAL A 660 -2.44 -10.08 -0.82
CA VAL A 660 -2.26 -9.21 0.37
C VAL A 660 -1.97 -9.99 1.67
N ILE A 661 -1.53 -9.31 2.72
CA ILE A 661 -1.65 -9.77 4.10
C ILE A 661 -2.80 -9.00 4.73
N GLU A 662 -3.79 -9.70 5.26
CA GLU A 662 -4.94 -9.12 5.97
C GLU A 662 -4.72 -9.20 7.49
N VAL A 663 -5.04 -8.13 8.20
CA VAL A 663 -4.98 -8.08 9.66
C VAL A 663 -6.39 -7.91 10.20
N ASN A 664 -6.92 -8.92 10.89
CA ASN A 664 -8.20 -8.80 11.57
C ASN A 664 -7.95 -8.17 12.95
N ILE A 665 -8.21 -6.88 13.09
CA ILE A 665 -7.99 -6.15 14.34
C ILE A 665 -9.15 -6.40 15.29
N HIS A 666 -8.82 -6.67 16.55
CA HIS A 666 -9.78 -6.76 17.64
C HIS A 666 -10.51 -5.42 17.89
N PRO A 667 -11.80 -5.44 18.27
CA PRO A 667 -12.60 -4.22 18.36
C PRO A 667 -12.10 -3.22 19.41
N ALA A 668 -12.11 -1.93 19.08
CA ALA A 668 -11.93 -0.82 20.02
C ALA A 668 -13.29 -0.25 20.45
N SER A 669 -13.39 0.13 21.72
CA SER A 669 -14.62 0.69 22.34
C SER A 669 -14.68 2.22 22.34
N ASP A 670 -13.54 2.87 22.15
CA ASP A 670 -13.42 4.33 22.17
C ASP A 670 -12.41 4.80 21.12
N TRP A 671 -12.42 6.11 20.88
CA TRP A 671 -11.58 6.76 19.89
C TRP A 671 -10.10 6.67 20.18
N GLN A 672 -9.68 6.75 21.45
CA GLN A 672 -8.27 6.77 21.80
C GLN A 672 -7.64 5.41 21.46
N ASP A 673 -8.29 4.32 21.88
CA ASP A 673 -7.87 2.96 21.55
C ASP A 673 -7.87 2.73 20.03
N LEU A 674 -8.91 3.18 19.34
CA LEU A 674 -9.00 3.06 17.88
C LEU A 674 -7.85 3.78 17.17
N ALA A 675 -7.53 5.00 17.60
CA ALA A 675 -6.47 5.82 17.03
C ALA A 675 -5.09 5.21 17.29
N THR A 676 -4.80 4.83 18.53
CA THR A 676 -3.54 4.21 18.92
C THR A 676 -3.29 2.89 18.19
N ARG A 677 -4.30 2.00 18.11
CA ARG A 677 -4.17 0.72 17.40
C ARG A 677 -3.96 0.92 15.91
N THR A 678 -4.69 1.85 15.29
CA THR A 678 -4.53 2.14 13.85
C THR A 678 -3.14 2.70 13.55
N GLU A 679 -2.63 3.62 14.36
CA GLU A 679 -1.26 4.16 14.21
C GLU A 679 -0.20 3.06 14.37
N GLN A 680 -0.28 2.28 15.45
CA GLN A 680 0.66 1.18 15.73
C GLN A 680 0.68 0.15 14.60
N LEU A 681 -0.49 -0.22 14.06
CA LEU A 681 -0.54 -1.19 12.97
C LEU A 681 0.22 -0.71 11.73
N TYR A 682 -0.04 0.53 11.30
CA TYR A 682 0.63 1.09 10.13
C TYR A 682 2.15 1.21 10.34
N GLU A 683 2.57 1.69 11.52
CA GLU A 683 3.98 1.85 11.81
C GLU A 683 4.70 0.50 11.92
N GLU A 684 4.14 -0.49 12.62
CA GLU A 684 4.77 -1.80 12.76
C GLU A 684 4.77 -2.60 11.44
N ALA A 685 3.75 -2.42 10.59
CA ALA A 685 3.76 -2.96 9.23
C ALA A 685 4.92 -2.35 8.41
N ARG A 686 5.09 -1.03 8.46
CA ARG A 686 6.18 -0.33 7.79
C ARG A 686 7.55 -0.85 8.26
N GLN A 687 7.74 -1.03 9.57
CA GLN A 687 8.99 -1.53 10.16
C GLN A 687 9.38 -2.95 9.70
N VAL A 688 8.42 -3.76 9.24
CA VAL A 688 8.69 -5.09 8.67
C VAL A 688 8.77 -5.11 7.15
N GLY A 689 8.73 -3.94 6.49
CA GLY A 689 8.78 -3.83 5.03
C GLY A 689 7.45 -4.09 4.33
N LEU A 690 6.33 -3.83 5.02
CA LEU A 690 4.98 -3.86 4.45
C LEU A 690 4.44 -2.44 4.24
N ASP A 691 3.63 -2.25 3.20
CA ASP A 691 3.00 -0.99 2.83
C ASP A 691 1.48 -1.17 2.62
N SER A 692 0.74 -0.07 2.80
CA SER A 692 -0.72 0.02 2.71
C SER A 692 -1.24 0.41 1.31
N GLN A 693 -0.32 0.61 0.36
CA GLN A 693 -0.63 1.08 -1.00
C GLN A 693 0.16 0.31 -2.07
N LYS A 694 -0.35 0.39 -3.30
CA LYS A 694 0.29 -0.06 -4.53
C LYS A 694 0.31 1.08 -5.55
N PHE A 695 1.06 0.86 -6.62
CA PHE A 695 1.12 1.76 -7.76
C PHE A 695 0.74 1.02 -9.03
N MET A 696 -0.03 1.66 -9.90
CA MET A 696 -0.29 1.18 -11.26
C MET A 696 0.91 1.50 -12.17
N LEU A 697 1.00 0.87 -13.34
CA LEU A 697 2.13 1.06 -14.28
C LEU A 697 2.31 2.51 -14.71
N ASP A 698 1.20 3.24 -14.86
CA ASP A 698 1.15 4.67 -15.20
C ASP A 698 1.49 5.60 -14.01
N GLY A 699 1.74 5.03 -12.84
CA GLY A 699 2.02 5.75 -11.61
C GLY A 699 0.81 6.10 -10.76
N ARG A 700 -0.43 5.76 -11.11
CA ARG A 700 -1.58 6.00 -10.21
C ARG A 700 -1.40 5.30 -8.87
N HIS A 701 -1.64 6.02 -7.78
CA HIS A 701 -1.71 5.45 -6.45
C HIS A 701 -3.03 4.71 -6.28
N VAL A 702 -2.96 3.50 -5.74
CA VAL A 702 -4.13 2.68 -5.41
C VAL A 702 -3.88 2.01 -4.05
N GLY A 703 -4.94 1.51 -3.41
CA GLY A 703 -4.79 0.68 -2.23
C GLY A 703 -4.16 -0.67 -2.58
N THR A 704 -3.99 -1.51 -1.58
CA THR A 704 -3.46 -2.89 -1.73
C THR A 704 -4.28 -3.81 -2.64
N GLY A 705 -5.55 -3.46 -2.91
CA GLY A 705 -6.54 -4.29 -3.61
C GLY A 705 -7.37 -5.21 -2.70
N GLY A 706 -6.97 -5.41 -1.44
CA GLY A 706 -7.69 -6.25 -0.47
C GLY A 706 -8.78 -5.50 0.32
N GLY A 707 -8.70 -4.17 0.36
CA GLY A 707 -9.64 -3.30 1.10
C GLY A 707 -9.18 -2.96 2.52
N ASN A 708 -9.96 -2.11 3.19
CA ASN A 708 -9.87 -1.76 4.60
C ASN A 708 -11.26 -1.86 5.20
N HIS A 709 -11.80 -3.08 5.24
CA HIS A 709 -13.17 -3.28 5.70
C HIS A 709 -13.28 -2.85 7.16
N MET A 710 -14.29 -2.05 7.46
CA MET A 710 -14.56 -1.61 8.83
C MET A 710 -15.68 -2.46 9.39
N VAL A 711 -15.47 -3.05 10.57
CA VAL A 711 -16.44 -3.96 11.18
C VAL A 711 -17.01 -3.31 12.43
N MET A 712 -18.33 -3.16 12.47
CA MET A 712 -19.02 -2.51 13.59
C MET A 712 -19.96 -3.47 14.28
N GLY A 713 -20.06 -3.35 15.60
CA GLY A 713 -20.93 -4.17 16.44
C GLY A 713 -20.86 -3.73 17.89
N ALA A 714 -20.81 -4.70 18.81
CA ALA A 714 -20.57 -4.48 20.22
C ALA A 714 -19.66 -5.58 20.79
N ALA A 715 -19.17 -5.38 22.02
CA ALA A 715 -18.36 -6.37 22.73
C ALA A 715 -19.13 -7.67 23.03
N GLU A 716 -20.42 -7.55 23.33
CA GLU A 716 -21.35 -8.67 23.48
C GLU A 716 -22.38 -8.67 22.35
N VAL A 717 -22.76 -9.84 21.85
CA VAL A 717 -23.69 -9.97 20.72
C VAL A 717 -25.05 -9.34 21.05
N ALA A 718 -25.54 -9.53 22.28
CA ALA A 718 -26.80 -8.95 22.76
C ALA A 718 -26.78 -7.41 22.78
N ASP A 719 -25.60 -6.81 22.85
CA ASP A 719 -25.40 -5.37 22.92
C ASP A 719 -25.25 -4.70 21.56
N SER A 720 -25.20 -5.49 20.48
CA SER A 720 -25.01 -4.96 19.12
C SER A 720 -26.05 -3.88 18.80
N PRO A 721 -25.62 -2.67 18.41
CA PRO A 721 -26.54 -1.59 18.09
C PRO A 721 -27.45 -1.95 16.90
N PHE A 722 -26.97 -2.77 15.96
CA PHE A 722 -27.74 -3.19 14.79
C PHE A 722 -28.83 -4.22 15.13
N LEU A 723 -28.63 -5.04 16.16
CA LEU A 723 -29.63 -6.00 16.64
C LEU A 723 -30.65 -5.31 17.57
N ARG A 724 -30.19 -4.42 18.45
CA ARG A 724 -31.04 -3.66 19.38
C ARG A 724 -31.92 -2.62 18.68
N ARG A 725 -31.41 -2.00 17.61
CA ARG A 725 -32.09 -0.96 16.81
C ARG A 725 -31.97 -1.28 15.32
N PRO A 726 -32.86 -2.12 14.77
CA PRO A 726 -32.89 -2.47 13.35
C PRO A 726 -32.95 -1.25 12.40
N ASP A 727 -33.55 -0.15 12.86
CA ASP A 727 -33.67 1.11 12.13
C ASP A 727 -32.31 1.83 11.91
N LEU A 728 -31.27 1.47 12.66
CA LEU A 728 -29.92 1.99 12.42
C LEU A 728 -29.38 1.51 11.06
N LEU A 729 -29.51 0.21 10.76
CA LEU A 729 -29.08 -0.34 9.48
C LEU A 729 -29.94 0.20 8.33
N LYS A 730 -31.27 0.33 8.55
CA LYS A 730 -32.17 1.02 7.62
C LYS A 730 -31.68 2.42 7.30
N SER A 731 -31.31 3.19 8.33
CA SER A 731 -30.85 4.58 8.18
C SER A 731 -29.56 4.66 7.38
N LEU A 732 -28.58 3.80 7.70
CA LEU A 732 -27.30 3.75 6.99
C LEU A 732 -27.48 3.35 5.52
N VAL A 733 -28.22 2.28 5.23
CA VAL A 733 -28.48 1.82 3.87
C VAL A 733 -29.23 2.89 3.06
N GLY A 734 -30.27 3.50 3.65
CA GLY A 734 -31.03 4.57 2.99
C GLY A 734 -30.19 5.82 2.71
N PHE A 735 -29.31 6.19 3.65
CA PHE A 735 -28.41 7.32 3.51
C PHE A 735 -27.34 7.07 2.43
N TRP A 736 -26.68 5.91 2.46
CA TRP A 736 -25.71 5.49 1.42
C TRP A 736 -26.33 5.43 0.03
N HIS A 737 -27.56 4.92 -0.06
CA HIS A 737 -28.29 4.87 -1.32
C HIS A 737 -28.51 6.29 -1.88
N ASN A 738 -28.94 7.21 -1.02
CA ASN A 738 -29.22 8.60 -1.39
C ASN A 738 -27.96 9.49 -1.53
N HIS A 739 -26.79 9.03 -1.10
CA HIS A 739 -25.52 9.75 -1.25
C HIS A 739 -24.45 8.84 -1.88
N PRO A 740 -24.45 8.68 -3.22
CA PRO A 740 -23.52 7.79 -3.90
C PRO A 740 -22.04 8.12 -3.71
N SER A 741 -21.70 9.35 -3.33
CA SER A 741 -20.32 9.73 -3.00
C SER A 741 -19.69 8.82 -1.94
N LEU A 742 -20.48 8.31 -0.98
CA LEU A 742 -20.01 7.41 0.06
C LEU A 742 -19.60 6.03 -0.45
N SER A 743 -20.13 5.60 -1.60
CA SER A 743 -19.73 4.34 -2.25
C SER A 743 -18.57 4.51 -3.23
N TYR A 744 -18.27 5.72 -3.69
CA TYR A 744 -17.28 5.96 -4.75
C TYR A 744 -16.02 6.70 -4.31
N LEU A 745 -16.10 7.59 -3.32
CA LEU A 745 -14.94 8.34 -2.83
C LEU A 745 -13.92 7.41 -2.17
N PHE A 746 -14.42 6.42 -1.41
CA PHE A 746 -13.59 5.53 -0.61
C PHE A 746 -13.35 4.14 -1.22
N SER A 747 -14.05 3.75 -2.29
CA SER A 747 -13.95 2.42 -2.93
C SER A 747 -12.62 2.19 -3.65
N GLY A 748 -12.29 0.96 -4.05
CA GLY A 748 -11.16 0.72 -4.97
C GLY A 748 -11.38 1.26 -6.39
N MET A 749 -10.45 0.98 -7.31
CA MET A 749 -10.64 1.26 -8.76
C MET A 749 -11.61 0.28 -9.43
N PHE A 750 -11.71 -0.95 -8.91
CA PHE A 750 -12.64 -1.95 -9.41
C PHE A 750 -14.04 -1.74 -8.79
N ILE A 751 -14.83 -0.89 -9.43
CA ILE A 751 -16.21 -0.55 -9.03
C ILE A 751 -17.25 -1.03 -10.06
N GLY A 752 -18.52 -0.95 -9.68
CA GLY A 752 -19.66 -1.31 -10.53
C GLY A 752 -20.26 -2.67 -10.16
N PRO A 753 -21.19 -3.17 -10.99
CA PRO A 753 -22.08 -4.30 -10.64
C PRO A 753 -21.35 -5.64 -10.43
N THR A 754 -20.15 -5.78 -10.98
CA THR A 754 -19.33 -7.00 -10.88
C THR A 754 -18.18 -6.88 -9.87
N SER A 755 -18.09 -5.75 -9.16
CA SER A 755 -17.03 -5.45 -8.18
C SER A 755 -17.11 -6.36 -6.94
N GLN A 756 -16.21 -6.18 -5.99
CA GLN A 756 -16.26 -6.92 -4.72
C GLN A 756 -17.30 -6.38 -3.74
N HIS A 757 -17.82 -5.18 -3.97
CA HIS A 757 -18.72 -4.47 -3.07
C HIS A 757 -19.71 -3.60 -3.88
N PRO A 758 -20.49 -4.20 -4.81
CA PRO A 758 -21.46 -3.46 -5.62
C PRO A 758 -22.51 -2.78 -4.75
N ARG A 759 -23.01 -1.65 -5.24
CA ARG A 759 -24.22 -1.03 -4.69
C ARG A 759 -25.46 -1.83 -5.07
N VAL A 760 -26.49 -1.74 -4.24
CA VAL A 760 -27.79 -2.42 -4.46
C VAL A 760 -28.44 -2.05 -5.80
N ASP A 761 -28.23 -0.83 -6.30
CA ASP A 761 -28.89 -0.29 -7.50
C ASP A 761 -28.05 -0.35 -8.79
N GLU A 762 -26.87 -1.00 -8.77
CA GLU A 762 -25.99 -1.09 -9.95
C GLU A 762 -26.27 -2.28 -10.87
N ALA A 763 -26.80 -3.39 -10.34
CA ALA A 763 -26.99 -4.62 -11.10
C ALA A 763 -28.43 -4.84 -11.57
N ARG A 764 -29.40 -4.65 -10.66
CA ARG A 764 -30.81 -5.02 -10.86
C ARG A 764 -31.72 -3.79 -10.85
N GLY A 765 -32.47 -3.58 -11.92
CA GLY A 765 -33.36 -2.42 -12.07
C GLY A 765 -34.56 -2.40 -11.12
N ASP A 766 -34.94 -3.55 -10.55
CA ASP A 766 -36.02 -3.70 -9.56
C ASP A 766 -35.55 -3.57 -8.11
N ALA A 767 -34.23 -3.61 -7.86
CA ALA A 767 -33.67 -3.71 -6.51
C ALA A 767 -34.08 -2.55 -5.59
N VAL A 768 -34.15 -1.31 -6.11
CA VAL A 768 -34.57 -0.14 -5.32
C VAL A 768 -36.02 -0.29 -4.82
N HIS A 769 -36.91 -0.88 -5.62
CA HIS A 769 -38.31 -1.08 -5.23
C HIS A 769 -38.44 -2.13 -4.11
N GLU A 770 -37.71 -3.23 -4.24
CA GLU A 770 -37.68 -4.28 -3.21
C GLU A 770 -37.03 -3.75 -1.91
N LEU A 771 -36.00 -2.91 -2.04
CA LEU A 771 -35.39 -2.24 -0.90
C LEU A 771 -36.36 -1.27 -0.21
N GLU A 772 -37.08 -0.43 -0.94
CA GLU A 772 -38.13 0.44 -0.37
C GLU A 772 -39.16 -0.38 0.43
N THR A 773 -39.56 -1.54 -0.10
CA THR A 773 -40.50 -2.45 0.58
C THR A 773 -39.91 -3.01 1.87
N ALA A 774 -38.64 -3.46 1.84
CA ALA A 774 -37.95 -3.99 3.02
C ALA A 774 -37.73 -2.91 4.10
N LEU A 775 -37.29 -1.70 3.73
CA LEU A 775 -37.10 -0.60 4.68
C LEU A 775 -38.41 -0.20 5.39
N ALA A 776 -39.56 -0.39 4.73
CA ALA A 776 -40.88 -0.15 5.32
C ALA A 776 -41.32 -1.24 6.32
N GLN A 777 -40.71 -2.43 6.28
CA GLN A 777 -40.98 -3.52 7.24
C GLN A 777 -40.11 -3.43 8.51
N VAL A 778 -39.10 -2.56 8.53
CA VAL A 778 -38.21 -2.39 9.68
C VAL A 778 -38.98 -1.76 10.84
N PRO A 779 -39.00 -2.39 12.04
CA PRO A 779 -39.68 -1.83 13.21
C PRO A 779 -39.15 -0.46 13.60
N PRO A 780 -40.01 0.44 14.10
CA PRO A 780 -39.57 1.73 14.63
C PRO A 780 -38.80 1.57 15.95
N PRO A 781 -38.00 2.58 16.33
CA PRO A 781 -37.30 2.60 17.62
C PRO A 781 -38.19 2.28 18.82
N GLY A 782 -37.71 1.42 19.72
CA GLY A 782 -38.41 1.06 20.97
C GLY A 782 -39.37 -0.12 20.87
N VAL A 783 -39.53 -0.74 19.70
CA VAL A 783 -40.27 -2.00 19.53
C VAL A 783 -39.34 -3.18 19.74
N ASP A 784 -39.68 -4.06 20.68
CA ASP A 784 -38.92 -5.29 20.92
C ASP A 784 -38.94 -6.17 19.67
N THR A 785 -37.75 -6.53 19.19
CA THR A 785 -37.54 -7.15 17.89
C THR A 785 -36.64 -8.38 18.05
N PRO A 786 -37.06 -9.56 17.58
CA PRO A 786 -36.19 -10.73 17.58
C PRO A 786 -34.88 -10.45 16.82
N PRO A 787 -33.69 -10.76 17.37
CA PRO A 787 -32.40 -10.41 16.77
C PRO A 787 -32.22 -10.92 15.33
N TRP A 788 -32.78 -12.09 14.99
CA TRP A 788 -32.70 -12.66 13.65
C TRP A 788 -33.49 -11.89 12.58
N MET A 789 -34.42 -11.01 12.99
CA MET A 789 -35.32 -10.34 12.06
C MET A 789 -34.60 -9.33 11.17
N VAL A 790 -33.63 -8.60 11.73
CA VAL A 790 -32.83 -7.62 10.97
C VAL A 790 -32.10 -8.30 9.82
N ASP A 791 -31.45 -9.42 10.11
CA ASP A 791 -30.77 -10.24 9.11
C ASP A 791 -31.73 -10.67 7.99
N ARG A 792 -32.91 -11.22 8.33
CA ARG A 792 -33.86 -11.73 7.34
C ARG A 792 -34.50 -10.65 6.46
N ILE A 793 -34.64 -9.42 6.95
CA ILE A 793 -35.15 -8.29 6.16
C ILE A 793 -34.16 -7.92 5.05
N PHE A 794 -32.85 -7.93 5.33
CA PHE A 794 -31.83 -7.40 4.41
C PHE A 794 -31.04 -8.45 3.64
N ARG A 795 -30.91 -9.69 4.14
CA ARG A 795 -29.98 -10.70 3.62
C ARG A 795 -30.09 -11.00 2.13
N ASN A 796 -31.30 -11.00 1.57
CA ASN A 796 -31.51 -11.30 0.15
C ASN A 796 -31.47 -10.07 -0.77
N LEU A 797 -31.33 -8.88 -0.18
CA LEU A 797 -31.24 -7.60 -0.88
C LEU A 797 -29.80 -7.07 -0.90
N LEU A 798 -29.08 -7.30 0.19
CA LEU A 798 -27.64 -7.05 0.30
C LEU A 798 -26.89 -8.27 -0.21
N VAL A 799 -26.95 -8.49 -1.53
CA VAL A 799 -26.21 -9.52 -2.26
C VAL A 799 -25.64 -9.01 -3.59
N ASP A 800 -24.57 -9.64 -4.08
CA ASP A 800 -24.13 -9.44 -5.47
C ASP A 800 -25.09 -10.08 -6.49
N MET A 801 -24.77 -9.95 -7.78
CA MET A 801 -25.56 -10.51 -8.88
C MET A 801 -25.72 -12.05 -8.84
N THR A 802 -24.86 -12.74 -8.09
CA THR A 802 -24.86 -14.20 -7.92
C THR A 802 -25.57 -14.65 -6.64
N GLY A 803 -26.04 -13.71 -5.82
CA GLY A 803 -26.63 -14.00 -4.51
C GLY A 803 -25.60 -14.11 -3.38
N ASN A 804 -24.36 -13.65 -3.59
CA ASN A 804 -23.32 -13.70 -2.57
C ASN A 804 -23.44 -12.51 -1.61
N THR A 805 -23.74 -12.78 -0.35
CA THR A 805 -23.89 -11.81 0.74
C THR A 805 -22.57 -11.21 1.22
N HIS A 806 -21.44 -11.91 0.99
CA HIS A 806 -20.10 -11.45 1.32
C HIS A 806 -19.60 -10.35 0.37
N ARG A 807 -20.18 -10.25 -0.82
CA ARG A 807 -19.74 -9.33 -1.90
C ARG A 807 -20.69 -8.15 -2.05
N THR A 808 -20.72 -7.27 -1.06
CA THR A 808 -21.61 -6.10 -1.01
C THR A 808 -20.99 -4.95 -0.25
N GLU A 809 -21.45 -3.72 -0.47
CA GLU A 809 -20.98 -2.56 0.31
C GLU A 809 -21.31 -2.68 1.82
N PHE A 810 -22.48 -3.24 2.15
CA PHE A 810 -22.92 -3.58 3.51
C PHE A 810 -23.01 -5.10 3.66
N CYS A 811 -21.94 -5.71 4.15
CA CYS A 811 -21.90 -7.14 4.39
C CYS A 811 -22.48 -7.49 5.75
N ILE A 812 -23.53 -8.31 5.74
CA ILE A 812 -24.25 -8.77 6.94
C ILE A 812 -24.04 -10.27 7.21
N ASP A 813 -23.02 -10.88 6.62
CA ASP A 813 -22.72 -12.31 6.85
C ASP A 813 -22.42 -12.62 8.30
N LYS A 814 -21.81 -11.66 9.00
CA LYS A 814 -21.47 -11.75 10.42
C LYS A 814 -22.60 -11.19 11.30
N MET A 815 -23.84 -11.05 10.80
CA MET A 815 -24.96 -10.51 11.56
C MET A 815 -25.65 -11.56 12.44
N TYR A 816 -26.54 -12.38 11.88
CA TYR A 816 -27.26 -13.38 12.67
C TYR A 816 -27.72 -14.59 11.84
N ASP A 817 -27.13 -15.75 12.11
CA ASP A 817 -27.62 -17.04 11.60
C ASP A 817 -28.51 -17.76 12.63
N PRO A 818 -29.80 -18.04 12.32
CA PRO A 818 -30.65 -18.82 13.20
C PRO A 818 -30.24 -20.31 13.30
N SER A 819 -29.46 -20.84 12.36
CA SER A 819 -29.16 -22.27 12.25
C SER A 819 -28.24 -22.81 13.36
N GLY A 820 -27.36 -21.97 13.92
CA GLY A 820 -26.42 -22.39 14.94
C GLY A 820 -25.80 -21.23 15.73
N PRO A 821 -25.20 -21.50 16.90
CA PRO A 821 -24.62 -20.48 17.78
C PRO A 821 -23.47 -19.68 17.15
N SER A 822 -22.63 -20.34 16.35
CA SER A 822 -21.39 -19.77 15.78
C SER A 822 -21.62 -18.62 14.77
N GLY A 823 -22.80 -18.56 14.14
CA GLY A 823 -23.20 -17.54 13.17
C GLY A 823 -23.92 -16.33 13.78
N ARG A 824 -24.08 -16.27 15.11
CA ARG A 824 -24.76 -15.16 15.81
C ARG A 824 -23.72 -14.18 16.37
N ARG A 825 -23.26 -13.22 15.56
CA ARG A 825 -22.18 -12.29 15.96
C ARG A 825 -22.60 -10.83 16.09
N GLY A 826 -23.71 -10.42 15.47
CA GLY A 826 -24.26 -9.06 15.54
C GLY A 826 -23.39 -8.00 14.88
N LEU A 827 -22.60 -8.36 13.86
CA LEU A 827 -21.64 -7.46 13.20
C LEU A 827 -22.14 -7.04 11.81
N VAL A 828 -21.84 -5.80 11.45
CA VAL A 828 -21.97 -5.26 10.09
C VAL A 828 -20.57 -4.90 9.59
N GLU A 829 -20.24 -5.36 8.39
CA GLU A 829 -18.97 -5.06 7.72
C GLU A 829 -19.18 -4.09 6.57
N PHE A 830 -18.48 -2.96 6.60
CA PHE A 830 -18.48 -1.92 5.58
C PHE A 830 -17.33 -2.18 4.62
N ARG A 831 -17.63 -2.63 3.39
CA ARG A 831 -16.61 -3.12 2.45
C ARG A 831 -16.22 -2.12 1.36
N GLY A 832 -17.00 -1.06 1.18
CA GLY A 832 -16.74 0.00 0.20
C GLY A 832 -15.56 0.93 0.52
N PHE A 833 -14.58 0.45 1.30
CA PHE A 833 -13.43 1.21 1.78
C PHE A 833 -12.15 0.53 1.33
N GLU A 834 -11.42 1.20 0.45
CA GLU A 834 -10.05 0.86 0.07
C GLU A 834 -9.06 1.29 1.16
N MET A 835 -7.95 0.56 1.26
CA MET A 835 -6.88 0.87 2.20
C MET A 835 -6.27 2.26 1.91
N PRO A 836 -6.38 3.21 2.85
CA PRO A 836 -5.78 4.53 2.66
C PRO A 836 -4.27 4.47 2.93
N PRO A 837 -3.44 5.28 2.22
CA PRO A 837 -1.99 5.28 2.36
C PRO A 837 -1.45 5.70 3.73
N HIS A 838 -2.29 6.33 4.56
CA HIS A 838 -1.88 6.92 5.83
C HIS A 838 -2.92 6.66 6.92
N TRP A 839 -2.46 6.28 8.12
CA TRP A 839 -3.32 5.92 9.25
C TRP A 839 -4.31 7.03 9.66
N ARG A 840 -3.87 8.30 9.67
CA ARG A 840 -4.77 9.45 9.91
C ARG A 840 -5.91 9.55 8.88
N MET A 841 -5.69 9.20 7.61
CA MET A 841 -6.75 9.16 6.59
C MET A 841 -7.76 8.04 6.88
N SER A 842 -7.29 6.89 7.38
CA SER A 842 -8.16 5.81 7.88
C SER A 842 -9.03 6.30 9.04
N LEU A 843 -8.44 7.00 10.01
CA LEU A 843 -9.20 7.53 11.14
C LEU A 843 -10.20 8.62 10.76
N ALA A 844 -9.92 9.43 9.73
CA ALA A 844 -10.90 10.37 9.17
C ALA A 844 -12.12 9.67 8.55
N GLN A 845 -11.94 8.51 7.91
CA GLN A 845 -13.06 7.67 7.44
C GLN A 845 -13.83 7.07 8.62
N GLN A 846 -13.12 6.60 9.64
CA GLN A 846 -13.73 5.95 10.81
C GLN A 846 -14.54 6.94 11.66
N VAL A 847 -14.07 8.18 11.85
CA VAL A 847 -14.86 9.21 12.56
C VAL A 847 -16.11 9.62 11.77
N LEU A 848 -16.06 9.64 10.44
CA LEU A 848 -17.23 9.85 9.58
C LEU A 848 -18.29 8.76 9.84
N LEU A 849 -17.90 7.48 9.81
CA LEU A 849 -18.82 6.39 10.07
C LEU A 849 -19.39 6.41 11.49
N ARG A 850 -18.55 6.63 12.51
CA ARG A 850 -19.00 6.74 13.90
C ARG A 850 -19.95 7.92 14.10
N SER A 851 -19.73 9.04 13.42
CA SER A 851 -20.63 10.20 13.43
C SER A 851 -21.99 9.87 12.81
N LEU A 852 -22.02 9.11 11.71
CA LEU A 852 -23.27 8.64 11.09
C LEU A 852 -24.04 7.70 12.02
N VAL A 853 -23.35 6.75 12.67
CA VAL A 853 -23.98 5.87 13.66
C VAL A 853 -24.56 6.67 14.83
N ALA A 854 -23.77 7.57 15.42
CA ALA A 854 -24.24 8.40 16.53
C ALA A 854 -25.41 9.32 16.13
N GLY A 855 -25.34 9.92 14.94
CA GLY A 855 -26.39 10.79 14.40
C GLY A 855 -27.70 10.05 14.14
N PHE A 856 -27.64 8.89 13.46
CA PHE A 856 -28.84 8.10 13.15
C PHE A 856 -29.43 7.39 14.36
N TRP A 857 -28.60 7.08 15.38
CA TRP A 857 -29.10 6.57 16.65
C TRP A 857 -30.04 7.57 17.34
N GLN A 858 -29.65 8.85 17.32
CA GLN A 858 -30.45 9.96 17.88
C GLN A 858 -31.65 10.30 16.99
N ARG A 859 -31.44 10.35 15.67
CA ARG A 859 -32.46 10.73 14.69
C ARG A 859 -32.39 9.80 13.47
N PRO A 860 -33.28 8.80 13.37
CA PRO A 860 -33.33 7.89 12.24
C PRO A 860 -33.52 8.61 10.89
N TYR A 861 -32.95 8.04 9.83
CA TYR A 861 -33.07 8.56 8.48
C TYR A 861 -34.32 7.99 7.79
N GLU A 862 -35.34 8.83 7.62
CA GLU A 862 -36.68 8.44 7.12
C GLU A 862 -37.01 9.04 5.75
N ARG A 863 -36.01 9.29 4.90
CA ARG A 863 -36.23 9.87 3.55
C ARG A 863 -36.53 8.79 2.51
N LYS A 864 -37.22 9.20 1.45
CA LYS A 864 -37.48 8.34 0.28
C LYS A 864 -36.17 8.04 -0.48
N LEU A 865 -36.05 6.84 -1.03
CA LEU A 865 -34.93 6.45 -1.87
C LEU A 865 -34.99 7.13 -3.24
N ILE A 866 -33.85 7.67 -3.70
CA ILE A 866 -33.72 8.31 -5.01
C ILE A 866 -33.49 7.25 -6.09
N LYS A 867 -34.20 7.34 -7.22
CA LYS A 867 -33.98 6.45 -8.37
C LYS A 867 -32.95 7.08 -9.31
N TRP A 868 -31.67 6.80 -9.09
CA TRP A 868 -30.57 7.41 -9.83
C TRP A 868 -30.55 7.04 -11.32
N GLY A 869 -30.78 5.75 -11.64
CA GLY A 869 -30.68 5.27 -13.02
C GLY A 869 -29.31 5.56 -13.61
N THR A 870 -29.25 6.01 -14.87
CA THR A 870 -27.96 6.30 -15.54
C THR A 870 -27.19 7.47 -14.94
N ARG A 871 -27.87 8.36 -14.18
CA ARG A 871 -27.19 9.47 -13.48
C ARG A 871 -26.21 8.97 -12.43
N LEU A 872 -26.40 7.75 -11.91
CA LEU A 872 -25.48 7.16 -10.95
C LEU A 872 -24.05 7.17 -11.49
N HIS A 873 -23.87 6.72 -12.73
CA HIS A 873 -22.57 6.62 -13.37
C HIS A 873 -22.18 7.87 -14.17
N ASP A 874 -23.13 8.71 -14.58
CA ASP A 874 -22.81 9.96 -15.29
C ASP A 874 -22.40 11.11 -14.35
N ASP A 875 -22.96 11.15 -13.13
CA ASP A 875 -22.74 12.23 -12.17
C ASP A 875 -21.60 11.84 -11.21
N PHE A 876 -21.80 10.81 -10.40
CA PHE A 876 -20.98 10.54 -9.21
C PHE A 876 -19.63 9.87 -9.49
N MET A 877 -19.37 9.52 -10.75
CA MET A 877 -18.04 9.10 -11.20
C MET A 877 -17.14 10.27 -11.60
N LEU A 878 -17.70 11.46 -11.69
CA LEU A 878 -16.97 12.70 -11.89
C LEU A 878 -16.67 13.33 -10.52
N GLU A 879 -15.43 13.76 -10.34
CA GLU A 879 -14.92 14.34 -9.10
C GLU A 879 -15.83 15.47 -8.56
N HIS A 880 -16.32 16.35 -9.43
CA HIS A 880 -17.09 17.52 -9.04
C HIS A 880 -18.42 17.15 -8.37
N TYR A 881 -19.20 16.28 -9.00
CA TYR A 881 -20.50 15.88 -8.47
C TYR A 881 -20.36 14.91 -7.29
N CYS A 882 -19.32 14.08 -7.27
CA CYS A 882 -18.98 13.29 -6.10
C CYS A 882 -18.64 14.20 -4.90
N ARG A 883 -17.85 15.26 -5.11
CA ARG A 883 -17.53 16.25 -4.09
C ARG A 883 -18.75 17.04 -3.63
N GLN A 884 -19.62 17.43 -4.55
CA GLN A 884 -20.86 18.14 -4.24
C GLN A 884 -21.76 17.29 -3.32
N ASP A 885 -22.05 16.05 -3.70
CA ASP A 885 -22.86 15.13 -2.89
C ASP A 885 -22.21 14.81 -1.54
N PHE A 886 -20.89 14.64 -1.51
CA PHE A 886 -20.19 14.46 -0.25
C PHE A 886 -20.27 15.70 0.64
N GLY A 887 -20.26 16.91 0.06
CA GLY A 887 -20.53 18.15 0.78
C GLY A 887 -21.90 18.16 1.45
N ASP A 888 -22.93 17.62 0.78
CA ASP A 888 -24.26 17.46 1.35
C ASP A 888 -24.25 16.47 2.53
N VAL A 889 -23.51 15.35 2.42
CA VAL A 889 -23.30 14.41 3.55
C VAL A 889 -22.75 15.12 4.78
N LEU A 890 -21.70 15.93 4.61
CA LEU A 890 -21.07 16.65 5.72
C LEU A 890 -22.00 17.73 6.30
N ALA A 891 -22.79 18.40 5.45
CA ALA A 891 -23.78 19.37 5.89
C ALA A 891 -24.90 18.73 6.70
N GLU A 892 -25.38 17.55 6.30
CA GLU A 892 -26.39 16.79 7.05
C GLU A 892 -25.87 16.32 8.41
N LEU A 893 -24.65 15.80 8.47
CA LEU A 893 -24.00 15.43 9.74
C LEU A 893 -23.79 16.63 10.67
N SER A 894 -23.42 17.79 10.11
CA SER A 894 -23.33 19.04 10.87
C SER A 894 -24.68 19.40 11.50
N GLY A 895 -25.78 19.21 10.75
CA GLY A 895 -27.15 19.36 11.25
C GLY A 895 -27.56 18.35 12.34
N LEU A 896 -26.87 17.21 12.44
CA LEU A 896 -27.00 16.23 13.53
C LEU A 896 -26.04 16.49 14.70
N GLY A 897 -25.27 17.58 14.67
CA GLY A 897 -24.34 17.98 15.73
C GLY A 897 -22.89 17.52 15.54
N PHE A 898 -22.57 16.86 14.42
CA PHE A 898 -21.23 16.37 14.11
C PHE A 898 -20.64 17.16 12.93
N ARG A 899 -19.85 18.18 13.23
CA ARG A 899 -19.27 19.05 12.20
C ARG A 899 -17.93 18.50 11.70
N LEU A 900 -17.96 17.89 10.52
CA LEU A 900 -16.75 17.50 9.80
C LEU A 900 -16.35 18.60 8.80
N ASP A 901 -15.08 18.98 8.80
CA ASP A 901 -14.55 19.97 7.85
C ASP A 901 -14.30 19.30 6.47
N PRO A 902 -14.85 19.83 5.37
CA PRO A 902 -14.56 19.33 4.03
C PRO A 902 -13.07 19.22 3.71
N ALA A 903 -12.23 20.07 4.28
CA ALA A 903 -10.78 20.04 4.09
C ALA A 903 -10.14 18.73 4.61
N TRP A 904 -10.76 18.04 5.57
CA TRP A 904 -10.27 16.76 6.09
C TRP A 904 -10.33 15.62 5.06
N PHE A 905 -11.11 15.79 4.01
CA PHE A 905 -11.28 14.78 2.95
C PHE A 905 -10.60 15.18 1.64
N ALA A 906 -9.96 16.35 1.58
CA ALA A 906 -9.18 16.75 0.41
C ALA A 906 -8.09 15.72 0.03
N PRO A 907 -7.35 15.09 0.97
CA PRO A 907 -6.42 14.00 0.63
C PRO A 907 -7.12 12.77 0.01
N HIS A 908 -8.34 12.44 0.42
CA HIS A 908 -9.11 11.33 -0.16
C HIS A 908 -9.54 11.63 -1.61
N PHE A 909 -9.92 12.88 -1.89
CA PHE A 909 -10.19 13.30 -3.27
C PHE A 909 -8.94 13.30 -4.14
N GLU A 910 -7.78 13.77 -3.65
CA GLU A 910 -6.52 13.69 -4.42
C GLU A 910 -6.10 12.23 -4.65
N PHE A 911 -6.36 11.33 -3.69
CA PHE A 911 -6.09 9.90 -3.85
C PHE A 911 -7.03 9.24 -4.87
N ARG A 912 -8.33 9.55 -4.83
CA ARG A 912 -9.36 8.92 -5.70
C ARG A 912 -9.44 9.53 -7.09
N PHE A 913 -9.31 10.85 -7.18
CA PHE A 913 -9.45 11.66 -8.39
C PHE A 913 -8.20 12.51 -8.61
N PRO A 914 -7.01 11.89 -8.75
CA PRO A 914 -5.76 12.64 -8.84
C PRO A 914 -5.78 13.61 -10.01
N ARG A 915 -5.26 14.82 -9.78
CA ARG A 915 -5.10 15.82 -10.82
C ARG A 915 -4.07 15.35 -11.86
N VAL A 916 -4.43 15.45 -13.13
CA VAL A 916 -3.55 15.13 -14.28
C VAL A 916 -2.71 16.35 -14.65
N GLY A 917 -3.34 17.51 -14.75
CA GLY A 917 -2.65 18.76 -15.11
C GLY A 917 -3.62 19.90 -15.40
N ALA A 918 -3.09 21.10 -15.65
CA ALA A 918 -3.89 22.23 -16.11
C ALA A 918 -3.09 23.15 -17.04
N ILE A 919 -3.83 23.96 -17.79
CA ILE A 919 -3.32 25.05 -18.62
C ILE A 919 -4.15 26.30 -18.44
N ALA A 920 -3.54 27.46 -18.70
CA ALA A 920 -4.24 28.73 -18.81
C ALA A 920 -4.21 29.23 -20.26
N VAL A 921 -5.36 29.60 -20.82
CA VAL A 921 -5.52 30.09 -22.19
C VAL A 921 -6.41 31.33 -22.18
N ARG A 922 -5.82 32.51 -22.47
CA ARG A 922 -6.54 33.80 -22.52
C ARG A 922 -7.40 34.10 -21.28
N GLY A 923 -6.93 33.76 -20.08
CA GLY A 923 -7.66 33.98 -18.82
C GLY A 923 -8.72 32.93 -18.50
N MET A 924 -8.91 31.93 -19.37
CA MET A 924 -9.60 30.69 -19.02
C MET A 924 -8.58 29.69 -18.48
N GLU A 925 -9.01 28.84 -17.56
CA GLU A 925 -8.22 27.67 -17.15
C GLU A 925 -8.94 26.40 -17.57
N LEU A 926 -8.17 25.41 -18.00
CA LEU A 926 -8.61 24.04 -18.24
C LEU A 926 -7.82 23.13 -17.31
N GLU A 927 -8.51 22.41 -16.44
CA GLU A 927 -7.96 21.40 -15.56
C GLU A 927 -8.49 20.02 -15.94
N LEU A 928 -7.59 19.03 -15.94
CA LEU A 928 -7.91 17.63 -16.11
C LEU A 928 -7.60 16.88 -14.81
N CYS A 929 -8.53 16.03 -14.38
CA CYS A 929 -8.32 15.05 -13.32
C CYS A 929 -8.83 13.67 -13.75
N ASN A 930 -8.29 12.62 -13.15
CA ASN A 930 -8.82 11.28 -13.33
C ASN A 930 -10.23 11.20 -12.76
N ALA A 931 -11.10 10.47 -13.44
CA ALA A 931 -12.46 10.17 -13.02
C ALA A 931 -12.65 8.65 -12.93
N LEU A 932 -13.75 8.23 -12.31
CA LEU A 932 -14.02 6.81 -12.11
C LEU A 932 -14.68 6.18 -13.34
N GLU A 933 -14.36 4.91 -13.56
CA GLU A 933 -14.94 4.11 -14.63
C GLU A 933 -15.16 2.68 -14.11
N PRO A 934 -16.36 2.09 -14.28
CA PRO A 934 -16.59 0.71 -13.91
C PRO A 934 -15.77 -0.23 -14.77
N TRP A 935 -15.06 -1.14 -14.12
CA TRP A 935 -14.43 -2.26 -14.81
C TRP A 935 -15.35 -3.47 -14.72
N HIS A 936 -15.71 -4.01 -15.86
CA HIS A 936 -16.66 -5.11 -15.94
C HIS A 936 -15.92 -6.44 -16.01
N VAL A 937 -16.40 -7.42 -15.24
CA VAL A 937 -16.00 -8.82 -15.41
C VAL A 937 -16.59 -9.33 -16.72
N LEU A 938 -15.73 -9.88 -17.58
CA LEU A 938 -16.07 -10.45 -18.87
C LEU A 938 -16.70 -11.85 -18.73
N GLY A 939 -17.22 -12.37 -19.85
CA GLY A 939 -17.70 -13.74 -19.93
C GLY A 939 -16.63 -14.77 -19.56
N GLU A 940 -17.07 -15.95 -19.16
CA GLU A 940 -16.15 -17.05 -18.83
C GLU A 940 -15.36 -17.53 -20.05
N GLU A 941 -14.06 -17.68 -19.88
CA GLU A 941 -13.17 -18.27 -20.87
C GLU A 941 -12.58 -19.59 -20.31
N ALA A 942 -12.37 -20.57 -21.19
CA ALA A 942 -11.72 -21.82 -20.83
C ALA A 942 -10.20 -21.61 -20.77
N ALA A 943 -9.60 -21.84 -19.61
CA ALA A 943 -8.15 -21.86 -19.41
C ALA A 943 -7.68 -23.29 -19.10
N ALA A 944 -6.38 -23.56 -19.28
CA ALA A 944 -5.79 -24.85 -18.92
C ALA A 944 -5.84 -25.05 -17.39
N GLY A 945 -6.91 -25.68 -16.91
CA GLY A 945 -7.14 -25.95 -15.48
C GLY A 945 -8.43 -25.39 -14.89
N GLY A 946 -9.27 -24.67 -15.65
CA GLY A 946 -10.56 -24.16 -15.16
C GLY A 946 -11.16 -23.06 -16.04
N THR A 947 -12.19 -22.40 -15.53
CA THR A 947 -12.76 -21.18 -16.13
C THR A 947 -12.10 -19.94 -15.52
N THR A 948 -11.72 -18.98 -16.36
CA THR A 948 -11.25 -17.66 -15.93
C THR A 948 -12.25 -16.59 -16.33
N ARG A 949 -12.30 -15.51 -15.57
CA ARG A 949 -13.10 -14.32 -15.90
C ARG A 949 -12.18 -13.11 -15.84
N TYR A 950 -11.88 -12.52 -17.00
CA TYR A 950 -11.06 -11.33 -17.08
C TYR A 950 -11.85 -10.09 -16.66
N VAL A 951 -11.16 -9.10 -16.09
CA VAL A 951 -11.71 -7.77 -15.83
C VAL A 951 -11.27 -6.84 -16.94
N ASP A 952 -12.20 -6.19 -17.63
CA ASP A 952 -11.88 -5.20 -18.67
C ASP A 952 -11.55 -3.86 -18.02
N SER A 953 -10.26 -3.62 -17.83
CA SER A 953 -9.70 -2.36 -17.34
C SER A 953 -9.29 -1.39 -18.45
N SER A 954 -9.55 -1.72 -19.73
CA SER A 954 -9.06 -0.93 -20.88
C SER A 954 -9.77 0.40 -21.10
N VAL A 955 -10.86 0.64 -20.39
CA VAL A 955 -11.66 1.86 -20.47
C VAL A 955 -11.37 2.74 -19.27
N GLU A 956 -11.15 4.02 -19.55
CA GLU A 956 -10.85 5.03 -18.55
C GLU A 956 -11.74 6.25 -18.73
N ARG A 957 -11.72 7.12 -17.72
CA ARG A 957 -12.45 8.38 -17.71
C ARG A 957 -11.60 9.50 -17.14
N LEU A 958 -11.69 10.67 -17.74
CA LEU A 958 -11.21 11.94 -17.19
C LEU A 958 -12.39 12.89 -16.92
N GLN A 959 -12.24 13.77 -15.95
CA GLN A 959 -13.06 14.97 -15.83
C GLN A 959 -12.26 16.17 -16.34
N ALA A 960 -12.87 16.93 -17.24
CA ALA A 960 -12.39 18.25 -17.63
C ALA A 960 -13.20 19.32 -16.89
N ARG A 961 -12.51 20.24 -16.22
CA ARG A 961 -13.08 21.43 -15.59
C ARG A 961 -12.53 22.68 -16.26
N VAL A 962 -13.41 23.61 -16.60
CA VAL A 962 -13.01 24.92 -17.14
C VAL A 962 -13.52 26.05 -16.27
N THR A 963 -12.71 27.09 -16.10
CA THR A 963 -13.06 28.32 -15.37
C THR A 963 -12.84 29.56 -16.26
N GLY A 964 -13.55 30.65 -15.98
CA GLY A 964 -13.53 31.85 -16.83
C GLY A 964 -14.14 31.62 -18.22
N TRP A 965 -14.93 30.56 -18.39
CA TRP A 965 -15.43 30.07 -19.66
C TRP A 965 -16.59 30.91 -20.22
N VAL A 966 -16.63 31.09 -21.54
CA VAL A 966 -17.70 31.81 -22.26
C VAL A 966 -18.35 30.86 -23.26
N GLU A 967 -19.49 30.28 -22.87
CA GLU A 967 -20.18 29.20 -23.60
C GLU A 967 -20.60 29.61 -25.02
N GLU A 968 -20.98 30.87 -25.24
CA GLU A 968 -21.42 31.36 -26.55
C GLU A 968 -20.30 31.47 -27.59
N ARG A 969 -19.04 31.39 -27.15
CA ARG A 969 -17.87 31.59 -28.00
C ARG A 969 -16.96 30.37 -28.07
N PHE A 970 -16.69 29.75 -26.93
CA PHE A 970 -15.69 28.71 -26.83
C PHE A 970 -16.33 27.33 -26.74
N THR A 971 -15.71 26.37 -27.41
CA THR A 971 -16.06 24.95 -27.30
C THR A 971 -14.82 24.18 -26.88
N LEU A 972 -14.89 23.48 -25.76
CA LEU A 972 -13.85 22.52 -25.41
C LEU A 972 -14.05 21.30 -26.30
N SER A 973 -13.00 20.87 -26.98
CA SER A 973 -13.05 19.64 -27.76
C SER A 973 -11.97 18.67 -27.32
N CYS A 974 -12.25 17.38 -27.43
CA CYS A 974 -11.30 16.29 -27.23
C CYS A 974 -11.26 15.46 -28.52
N ASN A 975 -10.09 15.33 -29.13
CA ASN A 975 -9.89 14.62 -30.41
C ASN A 975 -10.88 15.09 -31.51
N GLY A 976 -11.15 16.39 -31.56
CA GLY A 976 -12.06 17.01 -32.56
C GLY A 976 -13.56 16.83 -32.28
N VAL A 977 -13.94 16.28 -31.12
CA VAL A 977 -15.33 16.10 -30.70
C VAL A 977 -15.64 17.03 -29.54
N ALA A 978 -16.78 17.74 -29.59
CA ALA A 978 -17.18 18.67 -28.56
C ALA A 978 -17.42 17.94 -27.23
N VAL A 979 -16.81 18.44 -26.16
CA VAL A 979 -17.00 17.95 -24.79
C VAL A 979 -18.28 18.60 -24.23
N PRO A 980 -19.24 17.83 -23.69
CA PRO A 980 -20.55 18.33 -23.27
C PRO A 980 -20.49 18.99 -21.90
N LEU A 981 -19.76 20.11 -21.81
CA LEU A 981 -19.60 20.92 -20.61
C LEU A 981 -20.95 21.29 -19.97
N GLN A 982 -21.06 21.06 -18.66
CA GLN A 982 -22.23 21.38 -17.86
C GLN A 982 -21.88 22.45 -16.81
N PRO A 983 -22.74 23.45 -16.57
CA PRO A 983 -22.48 24.48 -15.58
C PRO A 983 -22.48 23.89 -14.16
N THR A 984 -21.56 24.33 -13.31
CA THR A 984 -21.47 23.89 -11.90
C THR A 984 -22.38 24.68 -10.96
N GLY A 985 -22.95 25.79 -11.44
CA GLY A 985 -23.66 26.79 -10.65
C GLY A 985 -22.80 28.02 -10.30
N THR A 986 -21.48 27.93 -10.50
CA THR A 986 -20.57 29.09 -10.47
C THR A 986 -20.48 29.70 -11.86
N GLU A 987 -20.60 31.03 -11.96
CA GLU A 987 -20.52 31.74 -13.24
C GLU A 987 -19.17 31.51 -13.92
N GLY A 988 -19.21 31.08 -15.18
CA GLY A 988 -18.01 30.78 -15.96
C GLY A 988 -17.29 29.48 -15.60
N GLU A 989 -17.86 28.63 -14.74
CA GLU A 989 -17.31 27.31 -14.40
C GLU A 989 -18.17 26.17 -14.95
N TYR A 990 -17.52 25.24 -15.65
CA TYR A 990 -18.18 24.07 -16.25
C TYR A 990 -17.34 22.81 -16.08
N VAL A 991 -18.02 21.65 -16.04
CA VAL A 991 -17.41 20.33 -15.93
C VAL A 991 -18.02 19.34 -16.91
N ALA A 992 -17.23 18.38 -17.38
CA ALA A 992 -17.71 17.23 -18.14
C ALA A 992 -16.76 16.04 -18.04
N GLY A 993 -17.30 14.85 -18.24
CA GLY A 993 -16.53 13.61 -18.37
C GLY A 993 -16.07 13.37 -19.81
N VAL A 994 -14.92 12.74 -19.98
CA VAL A 994 -14.46 12.13 -21.22
C VAL A 994 -14.12 10.67 -20.95
N ARG A 995 -14.92 9.77 -21.50
CA ARG A 995 -14.76 8.32 -21.44
C ARG A 995 -14.11 7.81 -22.73
N PHE A 996 -13.09 6.98 -22.60
CA PHE A 996 -12.28 6.53 -23.74
C PHE A 996 -11.64 5.18 -23.46
N LYS A 997 -11.21 4.49 -24.51
CA LYS A 997 -10.42 3.27 -24.44
C LYS A 997 -8.94 3.65 -24.44
N ALA A 998 -8.23 3.30 -23.39
CA ALA A 998 -6.83 3.66 -23.16
C ALA A 998 -5.86 2.73 -23.90
N TRP A 999 -6.10 1.42 -23.93
CA TRP A 999 -5.30 0.44 -24.69
C TRP A 999 -6.16 -0.66 -25.32
N ASP A 1000 -5.57 -1.48 -26.19
CA ASP A 1000 -6.28 -2.51 -26.96
C ASP A 1000 -5.93 -3.94 -26.49
N PRO A 1001 -6.48 -4.43 -25.36
CA PRO A 1001 -6.27 -5.82 -25.00
C PRO A 1001 -7.11 -6.75 -25.90
N PRO A 1002 -6.66 -7.99 -26.11
CA PRO A 1002 -7.40 -8.96 -26.91
C PRO A 1002 -8.75 -9.33 -26.29
N SER A 1003 -8.81 -9.44 -24.95
CA SER A 1003 -10.05 -9.66 -24.20
C SER A 1003 -10.55 -8.33 -23.64
N ALA A 1004 -11.65 -7.81 -24.21
CA ALA A 1004 -12.34 -6.59 -23.81
C ALA A 1004 -13.82 -6.68 -24.21
N LEU A 1005 -14.67 -5.82 -23.63
CA LEU A 1005 -16.09 -5.71 -24.04
C LEU A 1005 -16.22 -5.33 -25.53
N HIS A 1006 -15.32 -4.47 -26.02
CA HIS A 1006 -15.34 -3.94 -27.38
C HIS A 1006 -13.96 -4.04 -28.03
N PRO A 1007 -13.55 -5.22 -28.54
CA PRO A 1007 -12.21 -5.45 -29.08
C PRO A 1007 -11.95 -4.72 -30.42
N THR A 1008 -13.00 -4.37 -31.17
CA THR A 1008 -12.87 -3.65 -32.45
C THR A 1008 -12.74 -2.14 -32.31
N VAL A 1009 -13.14 -1.58 -31.17
CA VAL A 1009 -12.88 -0.18 -30.83
C VAL A 1009 -11.40 -0.05 -30.51
N ARG A 1010 -10.68 0.78 -31.27
CA ARG A 1010 -9.25 1.04 -31.04
C ARG A 1010 -9.06 2.01 -29.87
N ALA A 1011 -7.87 1.99 -29.26
CA ALA A 1011 -7.49 2.98 -28.26
C ALA A 1011 -7.59 4.41 -28.83
N GLN A 1012 -8.15 5.34 -28.06
CA GLN A 1012 -8.28 6.76 -28.46
C GLN A 1012 -7.18 7.65 -27.88
N ALA A 1013 -6.18 7.09 -27.20
CA ALA A 1013 -5.02 7.84 -26.71
C ALA A 1013 -4.01 8.14 -27.85
N PRO A 1014 -3.29 9.29 -27.80
CA PRO A 1014 -3.42 10.36 -26.81
C PRO A 1014 -4.72 11.16 -26.97
N LEU A 1015 -5.16 11.78 -25.88
CA LEU A 1015 -6.28 12.71 -25.86
C LEU A 1015 -5.75 14.14 -26.07
N THR A 1016 -6.14 14.78 -27.17
CA THR A 1016 -5.84 16.18 -27.46
C THR A 1016 -7.04 17.04 -27.11
N PHE A 1017 -6.88 17.92 -26.14
CA PHE A 1017 -7.88 18.90 -25.73
C PHE A 1017 -7.59 20.25 -26.38
N ASP A 1018 -8.58 20.82 -27.06
CA ASP A 1018 -8.50 22.10 -27.75
C ASP A 1018 -9.56 23.07 -27.22
N VAL A 1019 -9.16 24.31 -26.95
CA VAL A 1019 -10.06 25.44 -26.72
C VAL A 1019 -10.38 26.07 -28.07
N TYR A 1020 -11.47 25.61 -28.70
CA TYR A 1020 -11.90 26.08 -30.01
C TYR A 1020 -12.63 27.42 -29.90
N ASP A 1021 -12.18 28.43 -30.65
CA ASP A 1021 -12.82 29.73 -30.75
C ASP A 1021 -13.69 29.81 -32.00
N GLY A 1022 -15.01 29.79 -31.81
CA GLY A 1022 -15.99 29.83 -32.89
C GLY A 1022 -15.93 31.11 -33.76
N TRP A 1023 -15.34 32.20 -33.24
CA TRP A 1023 -15.21 33.44 -34.01
C TRP A 1023 -14.03 33.40 -34.98
N THR A 1024 -12.96 32.70 -34.64
CA THR A 1024 -11.74 32.64 -35.45
C THR A 1024 -11.58 31.33 -36.20
N GLY A 1025 -12.30 30.28 -35.81
CA GLY A 1025 -12.18 28.94 -36.38
C GLY A 1025 -10.84 28.28 -36.07
N ARG A 1026 -10.25 28.58 -34.91
CA ARG A 1026 -8.92 28.10 -34.50
C ARG A 1026 -8.95 27.55 -33.08
N SER A 1027 -8.04 26.62 -32.80
CA SER A 1027 -7.65 26.32 -31.42
C SER A 1027 -6.81 27.47 -30.87
N LEU A 1028 -7.20 28.03 -29.73
CA LEU A 1028 -6.46 29.10 -29.06
C LEU A 1028 -5.34 28.59 -28.15
N GLY A 1029 -5.34 27.30 -27.87
CA GLY A 1029 -4.51 26.63 -26.89
C GLY A 1029 -5.19 25.34 -26.45
N GLY A 1030 -4.45 24.54 -25.68
CA GLY A 1030 -4.89 23.21 -25.31
C GLY A 1030 -3.75 22.37 -24.76
N CYS A 1031 -4.05 21.12 -24.44
CA CYS A 1031 -3.12 20.18 -23.82
C CYS A 1031 -3.31 18.78 -24.40
N THR A 1032 -2.32 17.92 -24.16
CA THR A 1032 -2.37 16.52 -24.56
C THR A 1032 -2.16 15.62 -23.35
N HIS A 1033 -3.01 14.61 -23.21
CA HIS A 1033 -2.89 13.57 -22.21
C HIS A 1033 -2.58 12.22 -22.86
N HIS A 1034 -1.57 11.54 -22.34
CA HIS A 1034 -1.14 10.21 -22.75
C HIS A 1034 -1.50 9.18 -21.68
N VAL A 1035 -1.67 7.92 -22.09
CA VAL A 1035 -1.89 6.78 -21.18
C VAL A 1035 -0.62 5.97 -20.91
N ALA A 1036 0.41 6.21 -21.73
CA ALA A 1036 1.73 5.62 -21.64
C ALA A 1036 2.76 6.69 -22.01
N HIS A 1037 4.03 6.46 -21.68
CA HIS A 1037 5.07 7.46 -21.89
C HIS A 1037 5.12 7.92 -23.36
N PRO A 1038 5.07 9.24 -23.66
CA PRO A 1038 4.96 9.76 -25.03
C PRO A 1038 6.14 9.36 -25.92
N GLY A 1039 7.31 9.10 -25.35
CA GLY A 1039 8.48 8.56 -26.05
C GLY A 1039 8.40 7.07 -26.44
N GLY A 1040 7.26 6.39 -26.21
CA GLY A 1040 7.08 4.97 -26.53
C GLY A 1040 7.66 3.98 -25.50
N ARG A 1041 8.03 4.47 -24.31
CA ARG A 1041 8.51 3.63 -23.20
C ARG A 1041 7.32 3.01 -22.48
N ASN A 1042 7.10 1.71 -22.70
CA ASN A 1042 6.13 0.95 -21.92
C ASN A 1042 6.83 0.36 -20.69
N TYR A 1043 6.45 0.81 -19.50
CA TYR A 1043 6.99 0.27 -18.27
C TYR A 1043 6.59 -1.20 -18.11
N GLN A 1044 7.55 -2.06 -17.79
CA GLN A 1044 7.31 -3.47 -17.51
C GLN A 1044 7.15 -3.76 -16.02
N THR A 1045 7.60 -2.84 -15.16
CA THR A 1045 7.57 -2.96 -13.70
C THR A 1045 6.70 -1.88 -13.10
N PHE A 1046 6.11 -2.16 -11.94
CA PHE A 1046 5.42 -1.14 -11.17
C PHE A 1046 6.42 -0.14 -10.58
N PRO A 1047 6.01 1.10 -10.29
CA PRO A 1047 6.86 2.06 -9.60
C PRO A 1047 7.41 1.51 -8.28
N VAL A 1048 8.68 1.75 -8.00
CA VAL A 1048 9.33 1.25 -6.77
C VAL A 1048 8.98 2.10 -5.54
N ASN A 1049 8.58 3.36 -5.75
CA ASN A 1049 8.17 4.29 -4.70
C ASN A 1049 7.24 5.40 -5.23
N ALA A 1050 6.72 6.22 -4.32
CA ALA A 1050 5.80 7.32 -4.64
C ALA A 1050 6.42 8.41 -5.55
N ASN A 1051 7.74 8.65 -5.43
CA ASN A 1051 8.45 9.63 -6.26
C ASN A 1051 8.47 9.20 -7.73
N GLU A 1052 8.82 7.94 -8.00
CA GLU A 1052 8.75 7.39 -9.35
C GLU A 1052 7.31 7.41 -9.88
N ALA A 1053 6.34 7.01 -9.06
CA ALA A 1053 4.93 7.01 -9.42
C ALA A 1053 4.45 8.42 -9.83
N GLU A 1054 4.81 9.46 -9.06
CA GLU A 1054 4.51 10.85 -9.39
C GLU A 1054 5.18 11.32 -10.69
N ALA A 1055 6.47 10.99 -10.88
CA ALA A 1055 7.19 11.35 -12.09
C ALA A 1055 6.56 10.71 -13.34
N ARG A 1056 6.14 9.42 -13.26
CA ARG A 1056 5.43 8.75 -14.36
C ARG A 1056 4.12 9.47 -14.68
N ARG A 1057 3.29 9.79 -13.69
CA ARG A 1057 2.01 10.52 -13.92
C ARG A 1057 2.23 11.88 -14.57
N ARG A 1058 3.25 12.64 -14.16
CA ARG A 1058 3.57 13.94 -14.76
C ARG A 1058 3.98 13.82 -16.23
N ALA A 1059 4.77 12.80 -16.58
CA ALA A 1059 5.21 12.58 -17.96
C ALA A 1059 4.04 12.30 -18.93
N LEU A 1060 2.85 11.95 -18.41
CA LEU A 1060 1.65 11.69 -19.18
C LEU A 1060 0.84 12.95 -19.54
N PHE A 1061 1.19 14.12 -19.00
CA PHE A 1061 0.49 15.37 -19.30
C PHE A 1061 1.44 16.37 -19.96
N LEU A 1062 1.04 16.87 -21.13
CA LEU A 1062 1.74 17.94 -21.83
C LEU A 1062 0.85 19.19 -21.83
N PRO A 1063 1.29 20.33 -21.27
CA PRO A 1063 0.57 21.61 -21.32
C PRO A 1063 0.62 22.27 -22.72
N MET A 1064 0.81 21.46 -23.75
CA MET A 1064 0.98 21.81 -25.16
C MET A 1064 0.46 20.63 -26.02
N GLY A 1065 0.62 20.70 -27.35
CA GLY A 1065 0.20 19.62 -28.26
C GLY A 1065 -1.24 19.75 -28.79
N HIS A 1066 -1.88 20.90 -28.56
CA HIS A 1066 -3.15 21.28 -29.19
C HIS A 1066 -3.03 21.38 -30.71
N THR A 1067 -4.17 21.32 -31.40
CA THR A 1067 -4.24 21.35 -32.87
C THR A 1067 -3.71 22.68 -33.41
N PRO A 1068 -2.61 22.69 -34.21
CA PRO A 1068 -2.05 23.94 -34.71
C PRO A 1068 -2.86 24.50 -35.89
N GLY A 1069 -3.09 25.81 -35.90
CA GLY A 1069 -3.69 26.48 -37.05
C GLY A 1069 -5.22 26.52 -37.05
N PRO A 1070 -5.84 26.76 -38.23
CA PRO A 1070 -7.29 26.60 -38.42
C PRO A 1070 -7.75 25.17 -38.13
N MET A 1071 -8.88 25.04 -37.46
CA MET A 1071 -9.47 23.77 -37.05
C MET A 1071 -10.94 23.73 -37.51
N ALA A 1072 -11.42 22.57 -37.95
CA ALA A 1072 -12.84 22.38 -38.23
C ALA A 1072 -13.66 22.54 -36.94
N PRO A 1073 -14.91 23.05 -37.00
CA PRO A 1073 -15.77 23.09 -35.83
C PRO A 1073 -15.87 21.70 -35.17
N PRO A 1074 -15.67 21.59 -33.84
CA PRO A 1074 -15.77 20.32 -33.13
C PRO A 1074 -17.12 19.65 -33.36
N ARG A 1075 -17.11 18.35 -33.64
CA ARG A 1075 -18.35 17.61 -33.89
C ARG A 1075 -19.12 17.43 -32.58
N VAL A 1076 -20.40 17.80 -32.58
CA VAL A 1076 -21.28 17.62 -31.41
C VAL A 1076 -21.85 16.20 -31.38
N VAL A 1077 -21.70 15.52 -30.25
CA VAL A 1077 -22.30 14.20 -29.98
C VAL A 1077 -23.11 14.29 -28.68
N THR A 1078 -24.40 13.98 -28.74
CA THR A 1078 -25.31 14.05 -27.58
C THR A 1078 -25.73 12.66 -27.12
N SER A 1079 -25.72 12.41 -25.82
CA SER A 1079 -26.23 11.19 -25.19
C SER A 1079 -27.38 11.54 -24.25
N ARG A 1080 -28.51 10.84 -24.37
CA ARG A 1080 -29.62 10.98 -23.40
C ARG A 1080 -29.35 10.26 -22.08
N ALA A 1081 -28.56 9.18 -22.13
CA ALA A 1081 -28.23 8.38 -20.95
C ALA A 1081 -27.11 9.02 -20.12
N THR A 1082 -26.14 9.65 -20.81
CA THR A 1082 -24.93 10.24 -20.22
C THR A 1082 -24.69 11.66 -20.76
N PRO A 1083 -25.60 12.62 -20.51
CA PRO A 1083 -25.48 13.98 -21.04
C PRO A 1083 -24.23 14.74 -20.56
N ARG A 1084 -23.61 14.32 -19.44
CA ARG A 1084 -22.43 14.99 -18.87
C ARG A 1084 -21.10 14.39 -19.32
N THR A 1085 -21.13 13.25 -20.00
CA THR A 1085 -19.93 12.49 -20.39
C THR A 1085 -19.88 12.27 -21.89
N LEU A 1086 -18.79 12.70 -22.52
CA LEU A 1086 -18.42 12.33 -23.88
C LEU A 1086 -17.85 10.91 -23.91
N ASP A 1087 -18.52 9.97 -24.60
CA ASP A 1087 -17.96 8.64 -24.87
C ASP A 1087 -17.28 8.60 -26.24
N LEU A 1088 -15.95 8.76 -26.27
CA LEU A 1088 -15.16 8.80 -27.49
C LEU A 1088 -15.21 7.49 -28.29
N ARG A 1089 -15.54 6.36 -27.64
CA ARG A 1089 -15.65 5.05 -28.28
C ARG A 1089 -16.82 4.96 -29.24
N ARG A 1090 -17.80 5.87 -29.09
CA ARG A 1090 -18.96 6.00 -29.99
C ARG A 1090 -18.76 7.10 -31.04
N ALA A 1091 -17.67 7.85 -30.91
CA ALA A 1091 -17.36 8.99 -31.73
C ALA A 1091 -16.36 8.66 -32.85
N SER A 1092 -15.51 7.65 -32.66
CA SER A 1092 -14.55 7.17 -33.68
C SER A 1092 -15.20 6.55 -34.91
#